data_AF-A0A095VU46-F1
#
_entry.id   AF-A0A095VU46-F1
#
_cell.length_a   1.000
_cell.length_b   1.000
_cell.length_c   1.000
_cell.angle_alpha   90.00
_cell.angle_beta   90.00
_cell.angle_gamma   90.00
#
_symmetry.space_group_name_H-M   'P 1'
#
loop_
_entity.id
_entity.type
_entity.pdbx_description
1 polymer ?
#
loop_
_entity_poly.entity_id
_entity_poly.type
_entity_poly.pdbx_seq_one_letter_code
_entity_poly.pdbx_strand_id
1 'polypeptide(L)'
;MPGKILRLLLKAYLVYLALALLVLLPVLNLAAPRLSAQYLDRRLDSELILFNPFTLALEVRGARLAEPDGRSFAAVERLEVDFSAWLSLVRPGMVLDDVAVEGLTLTLRRYESGRFNISDLLAGDPAADEASAGDGSLPAFTVRTILFDTRELRYEDHTRSPRYDTFLQDLAFTVTGLSTVLEEGSPYELLVVTQHNGTLRWHGEFSLPRAQSRGELEITDLDLRPFHRYLAEDLPFTLDSGLLALSGRYTATWADDGAVTVSDGALQLHAVALQPKDLQALPDTALAFDRFELDGIAVDSGRQHVSAAAATLRGLSVAGYLEDERISLQEMLIPSAAGDNRAADSGTAAVPDNNSEVEASELWQLRLGRFSLPDGRIRWRTPYTTPATLTVDPLHVELSELTYPPEGDSAVSVALTLNDEATLSAAGTVDAGAGGGALDLELAALPVTLANPLLGSVLNAAIEGGRLEASGELVLAAFAPETISGAMRLTDFDLLIAGAQQSALGWDSLAVPDITVAVPAQRLETGVISLNGYRTQLRIGEDGRLNVQTALVEEQGGEGSNDDSAESEAAEPWQLAFGGLAVRSSSVDFEDRSLPLDFRTLVEGLEGKVGALGTESPAPVPVSLTGAVDGYAPVRIEGQVAPFAAEPDVDIGVSFQGIDIARLTPYAGTYAGYTIDSGTLSLDLRYRLAGDRLQGENRAVISQMQLGEPFDSDRAMDLPLKLAIALLKDSRGVIDLDVPVEGDVNDPSFRLGKVIGRAIANVIVNIATAPFKLLAGLAGSSDDLQGLAFAPGSDALDAPAAGKLDALANALGKRPELKLLARGVSDDEDARVLREQALDAALLGDGLAPASLAARDAAWAEAVAARYAPAHGDADADTDAEPPAPAAQYDALAAAMTLPPRALETLATERATQVKRYLVTSRGIAAERVAISGGAGDSAVDRGVTLDVDA
;
A
#
# COMPACT_ATOMS: atom_id res chain seq x y z
N MET A 1 -49.23 30.29 91.71
CA MET A 1 -50.08 30.13 90.50
C MET A 1 -49.65 29.03 89.49
N PRO A 2 -48.72 28.08 89.74
CA PRO A 2 -48.32 27.10 88.72
C PRO A 2 -49.28 25.89 88.54
N GLY A 3 -50.04 25.50 89.58
CA GLY A 3 -50.85 24.27 89.54
C GLY A 3 -52.10 24.30 88.64
N LYS A 4 -52.65 25.48 88.32
CA LYS A 4 -53.80 25.61 87.40
C LYS A 4 -53.38 25.52 85.94
N ILE A 5 -52.25 26.13 85.59
CA ILE A 5 -51.66 26.09 84.25
C ILE A 5 -51.24 24.66 83.91
N LEU A 6 -50.60 23.96 84.86
CA LEU A 6 -50.20 22.55 84.68
C LEU A 6 -51.40 21.62 84.42
N ARG A 7 -52.52 21.78 85.15
CA ARG A 7 -53.74 20.96 84.92
C ARG A 7 -54.40 21.28 83.58
N LEU A 8 -54.33 22.53 83.12
CA LEU A 8 -54.91 22.95 81.84
C LEU A 8 -54.08 22.41 80.67
N LEU A 9 -52.75 22.47 80.77
CA LEU A 9 -51.82 21.87 79.81
C LEU A 9 -51.95 20.34 79.78
N LEU A 10 -52.08 19.67 80.93
CA LEU A 10 -52.30 18.21 80.98
C LEU A 10 -53.63 17.81 80.32
N LYS A 11 -54.71 18.56 80.57
CA LYS A 11 -56.01 18.31 79.91
C LYS A 11 -55.94 18.55 78.40
N ALA A 12 -55.31 19.64 77.97
CA ALA A 12 -55.10 19.94 76.56
C ALA A 12 -54.28 18.84 75.87
N TYR A 13 -53.23 18.35 76.53
CA TYR A 13 -52.40 17.25 76.05
C TYR A 13 -53.15 15.92 75.95
N LEU A 14 -53.94 15.56 76.96
CA LEU A 14 -54.79 14.36 76.92
C LEU A 14 -55.87 14.46 75.84
N VAL A 15 -56.47 15.63 75.63
CA VAL A 15 -57.43 15.88 74.54
C VAL A 15 -56.74 15.79 73.18
N TYR A 16 -55.53 16.34 73.03
CA TYR A 16 -54.72 16.21 71.83
C TYR A 16 -54.40 14.75 71.51
N LEU A 17 -53.92 13.98 72.50
CA LEU A 17 -53.58 12.57 72.33
C LEU A 17 -54.83 11.73 72.00
N ALA A 18 -55.98 12.04 72.62
CA ALA A 18 -57.26 11.41 72.27
C ALA A 18 -57.72 11.76 70.86
N LEU A 19 -57.59 13.02 70.41
CA LEU A 19 -57.91 13.45 69.05
C LEU A 19 -56.97 12.79 68.02
N ALA A 20 -55.68 12.70 68.31
CA ALA A 20 -54.71 12.06 67.42
C ALA A 20 -54.99 10.55 67.24
N LEU A 21 -55.28 9.83 68.34
CA LEU A 21 -55.53 8.38 68.28
C LEU A 21 -56.94 8.00 67.82
N LEU A 22 -57.98 8.69 68.29
CA LEU A 22 -59.38 8.31 68.02
C LEU A 22 -59.99 9.01 66.80
N VAL A 23 -59.44 10.14 66.35
CA VAL A 23 -59.99 10.91 65.22
C VAL A 23 -59.01 10.93 64.06
N LEU A 24 -57.79 11.42 64.25
CA LEU A 24 -56.84 11.62 63.15
C LEU A 24 -56.44 10.29 62.50
N LEU A 25 -56.09 9.27 63.28
CA LEU A 25 -55.62 7.98 62.74
C LEU A 25 -56.71 7.24 61.91
N PRO A 26 -57.98 7.13 62.34
CA PRO A 26 -59.06 6.62 61.49
C PRO A 26 -59.33 7.50 60.26
N VAL A 27 -59.30 8.83 60.42
CA VAL A 27 -59.53 9.78 59.32
C VAL A 27 -58.46 9.62 58.24
N LEU A 28 -57.18 9.50 58.61
CA LEU A 28 -56.09 9.31 57.65
C LEU A 28 -56.30 8.04 56.80
N ASN A 29 -56.64 6.91 57.43
CA ASN A 29 -56.86 5.64 56.72
C ASN A 29 -58.15 5.62 55.87
N LEU A 30 -59.22 6.35 56.23
CA LEU A 30 -60.45 6.43 55.44
C LEU A 30 -60.47 7.54 54.38
N ALA A 31 -59.79 8.66 54.64
CA ALA A 31 -59.80 9.83 53.79
C ALA A 31 -58.73 9.74 52.71
N ALA A 32 -57.54 9.17 52.99
CA ALA A 32 -56.44 9.14 52.02
C ALA A 32 -56.83 8.50 50.68
N PRO A 33 -57.49 7.32 50.61
CA PRO A 33 -57.96 6.75 49.34
C PRO A 33 -59.01 7.60 48.61
N ARG A 34 -59.83 8.35 49.37
CA ARG A 34 -60.87 9.23 48.79
C ARG A 34 -60.27 10.52 48.23
N LEU A 35 -59.31 11.10 48.97
CA LEU A 35 -58.60 12.31 48.58
C LEU A 35 -57.71 12.04 47.36
N SER A 36 -57.02 10.90 47.30
CA SER A 36 -56.23 10.53 46.12
C SER A 36 -57.11 10.42 44.88
N ALA A 37 -58.27 9.76 44.99
CA ALA A 37 -59.21 9.61 43.88
C ALA A 37 -59.82 10.96 43.45
N GLN A 38 -60.01 11.89 44.39
CA GLN A 38 -60.61 13.20 44.10
C GLN A 38 -59.62 14.19 43.47
N TYR A 39 -58.36 14.21 43.94
CA TYR A 39 -57.38 15.24 43.57
C TYR A 39 -56.31 14.75 42.59
N LEU A 40 -56.01 13.45 42.56
CA LEU A 40 -54.96 12.87 41.72
C LEU A 40 -55.51 11.98 40.59
N ASP A 41 -56.84 11.81 40.51
CA ASP A 41 -57.53 10.85 39.62
C ASP A 41 -56.94 9.42 39.69
N ARG A 42 -56.35 9.07 40.84
CA ARG A 42 -55.62 7.82 41.06
C ARG A 42 -56.06 7.15 42.34
N ARG A 43 -56.14 5.82 42.30
CA ARG A 43 -56.54 5.02 43.45
C ARG A 43 -55.32 4.70 44.30
N LEU A 44 -55.30 5.22 45.52
CA LEU A 44 -54.32 4.88 46.55
C LEU A 44 -54.90 3.77 47.43
N ASP A 45 -54.29 2.59 47.39
CA ASP A 45 -54.51 1.53 48.35
C ASP A 45 -53.29 1.49 49.30
N SER A 46 -53.50 1.43 50.61
CA SER A 46 -52.42 1.34 51.60
C SER A 46 -52.76 0.30 52.66
N GLU A 47 -51.74 -0.38 53.20
CA GLU A 47 -51.97 -1.37 54.28
C GLU A 47 -52.31 -0.67 55.59
N LEU A 48 -51.55 0.37 55.93
CA LEU A 48 -51.72 1.10 57.18
C LEU A 48 -51.07 2.49 57.12
N ILE A 49 -51.80 3.51 57.58
CA ILE A 49 -51.27 4.85 57.86
C ILE A 49 -51.23 5.07 59.37
N LEU A 50 -50.04 5.29 59.91
CA LEU A 50 -49.76 5.53 61.32
C LEU A 50 -49.37 6.99 61.54
N PHE A 51 -49.82 7.56 62.66
CA PHE A 51 -49.38 8.87 63.12
C PHE A 51 -48.95 8.78 64.59
N ASN A 52 -47.71 9.16 64.87
CA ASN A 52 -47.16 9.19 66.21
C ASN A 52 -47.33 10.59 66.82
N PRO A 53 -48.23 10.79 67.81
CA PRO A 53 -48.47 12.12 68.38
C PRO A 53 -47.34 12.65 69.28
N PHE A 54 -46.34 11.84 69.61
CA PHE A 54 -45.20 12.27 70.43
C PHE A 54 -44.06 12.83 69.59
N THR A 55 -43.76 12.18 68.46
CA THR A 55 -42.74 12.64 67.50
C THR A 55 -43.34 13.50 66.39
N LEU A 56 -44.66 13.48 66.20
CA LEU A 56 -45.37 14.00 65.03
C LEU A 56 -45.01 13.26 63.72
N ALA A 57 -44.45 12.06 63.81
CA ALA A 57 -44.11 11.25 62.64
C ALA A 57 -45.37 10.67 61.98
N LEU A 58 -45.47 10.83 60.66
CA LEU A 58 -46.46 10.20 59.79
C LEU A 58 -45.78 9.06 59.02
N GLU A 59 -46.27 7.83 59.17
CA GLU A 59 -45.75 6.65 58.49
C GLU A 59 -46.85 5.97 57.66
N VAL A 60 -46.56 5.65 56.40
CA VAL A 60 -47.44 4.95 55.47
C VAL A 60 -46.76 3.64 55.07
N ARG A 61 -47.42 2.50 55.29
CA ARG A 61 -46.91 1.17 54.94
C ARG A 61 -47.67 0.55 53.78
N GLY A 62 -46.93 -0.06 52.87
CA GLY A 62 -47.47 -0.84 51.75
C GLY A 62 -48.42 -0.02 50.87
N ALA A 63 -48.06 1.21 50.53
CA ALA A 63 -48.89 2.07 49.69
C ALA A 63 -48.68 1.74 48.21
N ARG A 64 -49.78 1.63 47.46
CA ARG A 64 -49.82 1.40 46.02
C ARG A 64 -50.74 2.42 45.39
N LEU A 65 -50.22 3.12 44.39
CA LEU A 65 -50.93 4.08 43.58
C LEU A 65 -51.14 3.47 42.19
N ALA A 66 -52.40 3.24 41.83
CA ALA A 66 -52.78 2.76 40.51
C ALA A 66 -53.08 3.94 39.55
N GLU A 67 -52.73 3.76 38.28
CA GLU A 67 -53.14 4.64 37.18
C GLU A 67 -54.67 4.62 36.96
N PRO A 68 -55.24 5.61 36.26
CA PRO A 68 -56.67 5.64 35.91
C PRO A 68 -57.13 4.39 35.15
N ASP A 69 -56.24 3.73 34.40
CA ASP A 69 -56.51 2.49 33.66
C ASP A 69 -56.39 1.21 34.50
N GLY A 70 -56.07 1.34 35.80
CA GLY A 70 -55.94 0.25 36.76
C GLY A 70 -54.56 -0.42 36.81
N ARG A 71 -53.58 0.03 36.02
CA ARG A 71 -52.19 -0.46 36.10
C ARG A 71 -51.48 0.12 37.33
N SER A 72 -50.44 -0.55 37.82
CA SER A 72 -49.62 -0.01 38.91
C SER A 72 -48.76 1.14 38.39
N PHE A 73 -48.83 2.30 39.05
CA PHE A 73 -47.98 3.46 38.75
C PHE A 73 -46.78 3.52 39.70
N ALA A 74 -47.07 3.54 41.00
CA ALA A 74 -46.07 3.63 42.05
C ALA A 74 -46.46 2.73 43.22
N ALA A 75 -45.49 2.08 43.84
CA ALA A 75 -45.66 1.32 45.08
C ALA A 75 -44.51 1.61 46.02
N VAL A 76 -44.77 1.74 47.31
CA VAL A 76 -43.75 2.01 48.34
C VAL A 76 -43.97 1.07 49.51
N GLU A 77 -42.89 0.47 50.03
CA GLU A 77 -42.95 -0.41 51.19
C GLU A 77 -43.17 0.40 52.47
N ARG A 78 -42.42 1.50 52.62
CA ARG A 78 -42.52 2.42 53.77
C ARG A 78 -42.26 3.86 53.34
N LEU A 79 -43.15 4.77 53.72
CA LEU A 79 -42.96 6.21 53.59
C LEU A 79 -43.11 6.85 54.97
N GLU A 80 -42.11 7.60 55.43
CA GLU A 80 -42.09 8.23 56.75
C GLU A 80 -41.72 9.71 56.63
N VAL A 81 -42.43 10.56 57.36
CA VAL A 81 -42.12 11.99 57.51
C VAL A 81 -42.18 12.34 58.99
N ASP A 82 -41.04 12.66 59.59
CA ASP A 82 -40.91 13.04 60.99
C ASP A 82 -40.79 14.56 61.17
N PHE A 83 -41.73 15.16 61.89
CA PHE A 83 -41.85 16.61 62.06
C PHE A 83 -41.27 17.05 63.41
N SER A 84 -40.18 17.82 63.38
CA SER A 84 -39.53 18.28 64.61
C SER A 84 -40.25 19.49 65.22
N ALA A 85 -41.28 19.21 66.05
CA ALA A 85 -42.15 20.25 66.62
C ALA A 85 -41.40 21.26 67.51
N TRP A 86 -40.44 20.78 68.31
CA TRP A 86 -39.71 21.61 69.27
C TRP A 86 -38.65 22.47 68.61
N LEU A 87 -37.91 21.93 67.63
CA LEU A 87 -36.88 22.68 66.89
C LEU A 87 -37.49 23.74 65.96
N SER A 88 -38.66 23.46 65.37
CA SER A 88 -39.39 24.42 64.51
C SER A 88 -39.91 25.65 65.26
N LEU A 89 -39.96 25.61 66.60
CA LEU A 89 -40.32 26.77 67.44
C LEU A 89 -39.12 27.68 67.76
N VAL A 90 -37.89 27.17 67.61
CA VAL A 90 -36.64 27.86 67.99
C VAL A 90 -35.83 28.29 66.77
N ARG A 91 -35.95 27.59 65.63
CA ARG A 91 -35.29 27.91 64.36
C ARG A 91 -36.27 28.62 63.40
N PRO A 92 -35.79 29.54 62.55
CA PRO A 92 -36.61 30.11 61.48
C PRO A 92 -36.91 29.03 60.42
N GLY A 93 -38.19 28.84 60.13
CA GLY A 93 -38.64 27.87 59.13
C GLY A 93 -39.05 26.51 59.69
N MET A 94 -39.60 25.68 58.82
CA MET A 94 -40.09 24.34 59.17
C MET A 94 -38.94 23.34 59.24
N VAL A 95 -38.82 22.58 60.35
CA VAL A 95 -37.76 21.57 60.54
C VAL A 95 -38.35 20.15 60.51
N LEU A 96 -37.83 19.33 59.60
CA LEU A 96 -38.12 17.91 59.47
C LEU A 96 -36.89 17.10 59.96
N ASP A 97 -37.12 16.12 60.82
CA ASP A 97 -36.05 15.27 61.36
C ASP A 97 -35.64 14.20 60.33
N ASP A 98 -36.60 13.47 59.77
CA ASP A 98 -36.35 12.41 58.79
C ASP A 98 -37.48 12.36 57.74
N VAL A 99 -37.11 12.23 56.46
CA VAL A 99 -38.01 11.97 55.34
C VAL A 99 -37.51 10.71 54.65
N ALA A 100 -38.21 9.59 54.81
CA ALA A 100 -37.79 8.31 54.28
C ALA A 100 -38.81 7.75 53.28
N VAL A 101 -38.33 7.29 52.13
CA VAL A 101 -39.09 6.52 51.13
C VAL A 101 -38.30 5.25 50.89
N GLU A 102 -38.84 4.09 51.24
CA GLU A 102 -38.15 2.80 51.14
C GLU A 102 -38.91 1.82 50.24
N GLY A 103 -38.17 1.06 49.43
CA GLY A 103 -38.73 0.06 48.53
C GLY A 103 -39.64 0.65 47.45
N LEU A 104 -39.33 1.84 46.94
CA LEU A 104 -40.13 2.45 45.87
C LEU A 104 -40.03 1.65 44.56
N THR A 105 -41.18 1.29 43.99
CA THR A 105 -41.33 0.84 42.61
C THR A 105 -42.07 1.90 41.83
N LEU A 106 -41.50 2.39 40.73
CA LEU A 106 -42.13 3.40 39.87
C LEU A 106 -42.07 2.97 38.41
N THR A 107 -43.15 3.20 37.67
CA THR A 107 -43.18 3.01 36.22
C THR A 107 -43.48 4.32 35.51
N LEU A 108 -42.49 4.84 34.79
CA LEU A 108 -42.62 6.01 33.92
C LEU A 108 -42.90 5.54 32.49
N ARG A 109 -44.02 5.96 31.91
CA ARG A 109 -44.43 5.55 30.57
C ARG A 109 -44.66 6.77 29.68
N ARG A 110 -44.03 6.77 28.51
CA ARG A 110 -44.30 7.72 27.43
C ARG A 110 -45.20 7.08 26.39
N TYR A 111 -46.38 7.65 26.16
CA TYR A 111 -47.36 7.13 25.20
C TYR A 111 -47.03 7.57 23.76
N GLU A 112 -47.68 6.96 22.77
CA GLU A 112 -47.59 7.34 21.35
C GLU A 112 -47.92 8.82 21.09
N SER A 113 -48.73 9.45 21.96
CA SER A 113 -49.04 10.89 21.92
C SER A 113 -47.88 11.80 22.37
N GLY A 114 -46.75 11.23 22.79
CA GLY A 114 -45.59 11.92 23.35
C GLY A 114 -45.75 12.37 24.81
N ARG A 115 -46.96 12.24 25.39
CA ARG A 115 -47.24 12.56 26.80
C ARG A 115 -46.75 11.45 27.73
N PHE A 116 -46.37 11.82 28.94
CA PHE A 116 -46.04 10.86 29.99
C PHE A 116 -47.28 10.52 30.82
N ASN A 117 -47.27 9.34 31.45
CA ASN A 117 -48.23 8.94 32.47
C ASN A 117 -48.14 9.76 33.78
N ILE A 118 -47.32 10.82 33.82
CA ILE A 118 -47.24 11.80 34.92
C ILE A 118 -47.58 13.23 34.46
N SER A 119 -47.89 13.45 33.17
CA SER A 119 -48.13 14.80 32.64
C SER A 119 -49.36 15.46 33.26
N ASP A 120 -50.34 14.68 33.73
CA ASP A 120 -51.49 15.10 34.53
C ASP A 120 -51.09 15.63 35.92
N LEU A 121 -50.05 15.05 36.54
CA LEU A 121 -49.53 15.46 37.85
C LEU A 121 -48.68 16.74 37.77
N LEU A 122 -48.08 17.01 36.61
CA LEU A 122 -47.22 18.18 36.37
C LEU A 122 -47.96 19.38 35.78
N ALA A 123 -49.17 19.19 35.25
CA ALA A 123 -50.01 20.27 34.77
C ALA A 123 -50.48 21.11 35.97
N GLY A 124 -49.79 22.22 36.25
CA GLY A 124 -50.15 23.14 37.31
C GLY A 124 -51.56 23.70 37.14
N ASP A 125 -52.19 24.09 38.27
CA ASP A 125 -53.45 24.81 38.24
C ASP A 125 -53.17 26.24 37.71
N PRO A 126 -53.70 26.64 36.54
CA PRO A 126 -53.45 27.97 35.98
C PRO A 126 -53.90 29.12 36.92
N ALA A 127 -54.69 28.82 37.96
CA ALA A 127 -55.05 29.78 39.00
C ALA A 127 -53.95 30.04 40.06
N ALA A 128 -52.93 29.17 40.16
CA ALA A 128 -51.83 29.31 41.12
C ALA A 128 -50.71 30.25 40.62
N ASP A 129 -50.56 30.40 39.30
CA ASP A 129 -49.56 31.28 38.68
C ASP A 129 -49.84 32.77 38.92
N GLU A 130 -51.10 33.17 39.12
CA GLU A 130 -51.46 34.56 39.46
C GLU A 130 -51.20 34.92 40.93
N ALA A 131 -50.99 33.94 41.82
CA ALA A 131 -50.84 34.18 43.27
C ALA A 131 -49.39 34.31 43.75
N SER A 132 -48.39 34.05 42.89
CA SER A 132 -46.97 33.93 43.29
C SER A 132 -46.09 35.12 42.88
N ALA A 133 -46.66 36.24 42.43
CA ALA A 133 -45.92 37.46 42.08
C ALA A 133 -45.57 38.32 43.31
N GLY A 134 -44.90 37.74 44.32
CA GLY A 134 -44.34 38.45 45.48
C GLY A 134 -42.93 37.95 45.78
N ASP A 135 -42.00 38.88 46.08
CA ASP A 135 -40.55 38.72 46.33
C ASP A 135 -40.03 37.27 46.45
N GLY A 136 -39.21 36.86 45.48
CA GLY A 136 -38.73 35.49 45.25
C GLY A 136 -37.71 34.95 46.25
N SER A 137 -37.93 35.08 47.55
CA SER A 137 -37.14 34.36 48.56
C SER A 137 -37.67 32.94 48.75
N LEU A 138 -36.79 31.94 48.68
CA LEU A 138 -37.14 30.53 48.94
C LEU A 138 -37.79 30.38 50.33
N PRO A 139 -38.83 29.55 50.48
CA PRO A 139 -39.44 29.28 51.78
C PRO A 139 -38.40 28.68 52.75
N ALA A 140 -38.37 29.16 53.99
CA ALA A 140 -37.45 28.69 55.01
C ALA A 140 -37.83 27.28 55.50
N PHE A 141 -37.03 26.26 55.20
CA PHE A 141 -37.18 24.91 55.70
C PHE A 141 -35.82 24.22 55.91
N THR A 142 -35.77 23.19 56.75
CA THR A 142 -34.59 22.35 56.97
C THR A 142 -35.00 20.90 57.17
N VAL A 143 -34.36 19.98 56.45
CA VAL A 143 -34.54 18.54 56.58
C VAL A 143 -33.22 17.92 57.02
N ARG A 144 -33.19 17.27 58.18
CA ARG A 144 -31.95 16.70 58.72
C ARG A 144 -31.52 15.44 57.96
N THR A 145 -32.45 14.56 57.61
CA THR A 145 -32.16 13.37 56.80
C THR A 145 -33.24 13.18 55.75
N ILE A 146 -32.84 12.95 54.50
CA ILE A 146 -33.70 12.39 53.45
C ILE A 146 -33.09 11.07 53.03
N LEU A 147 -33.88 10.01 53.11
CA LEU A 147 -33.54 8.68 52.63
C LEU A 147 -34.54 8.32 51.54
N PHE A 148 -34.02 7.97 50.37
CA PHE A 148 -34.84 7.56 49.25
C PHE A 148 -34.23 6.31 48.64
N ASP A 149 -34.93 5.20 48.79
CA ASP A 149 -34.54 3.87 48.36
C ASP A 149 -35.60 3.32 47.40
N THR A 150 -35.14 2.77 46.29
CA THR A 150 -36.00 2.21 45.25
C THR A 150 -35.65 0.75 44.98
N ARG A 151 -36.68 -0.04 44.75
CA ARG A 151 -36.59 -1.44 44.34
C ARG A 151 -36.46 -1.56 42.82
N GLU A 152 -37.26 -0.79 42.08
CA GLU A 152 -37.24 -0.78 40.61
C GLU A 152 -37.83 0.54 40.08
N LEU A 153 -37.09 1.22 39.20
CA LEU A 153 -37.60 2.33 38.39
C LEU A 153 -37.64 1.88 36.94
N ARG A 154 -38.83 1.66 36.38
CA ARG A 154 -39.01 1.21 35.00
C ARG A 154 -39.36 2.37 34.08
N TYR A 155 -38.76 2.41 32.89
CA TYR A 155 -39.05 3.36 31.84
C TYR A 155 -39.51 2.66 30.56
N GLU A 156 -40.71 3.02 30.09
CA GLU A 156 -41.32 2.50 28.86
C GLU A 156 -41.55 3.66 27.87
N ASP A 157 -40.97 3.57 26.67
CA ASP A 157 -41.19 4.55 25.60
C ASP A 157 -41.91 3.90 24.41
N HIS A 158 -43.18 4.29 24.21
CA HIS A 158 -44.03 3.80 23.14
C HIS A 158 -43.97 4.67 21.88
N THR A 159 -43.19 5.76 21.86
CA THR A 159 -43.03 6.57 20.63
C THR A 159 -42.05 5.94 19.64
N ARG A 160 -41.32 4.89 20.04
CA ARG A 160 -40.32 4.18 19.22
C ARG A 160 -40.88 2.86 18.68
N SER A 161 -40.39 2.43 17.52
CA SER A 161 -40.68 1.11 16.92
C SER A 161 -39.39 0.35 16.62
N PRO A 162 -39.08 -0.76 17.34
CA PRO A 162 -39.87 -1.40 18.38
C PRO A 162 -39.95 -0.59 19.68
N ARG A 163 -40.96 -0.90 20.52
CA ARG A 163 -41.16 -0.24 21.82
C ARG A 163 -39.92 -0.40 22.70
N TYR A 164 -39.53 0.67 23.38
CA TYR A 164 -38.39 0.67 24.27
C TYR A 164 -38.83 0.43 25.73
N ASP A 165 -38.12 -0.45 26.43
CA ASP A 165 -38.34 -0.80 27.84
C ASP A 165 -36.98 -1.02 28.53
N THR A 166 -36.79 -0.41 29.69
CA THR A 166 -35.59 -0.54 30.54
C THR A 166 -35.94 -0.27 32.00
N PHE A 167 -35.11 -0.72 32.94
CA PHE A 167 -35.31 -0.47 34.36
C PHE A 167 -33.98 -0.24 35.10
N LEU A 168 -34.05 0.52 36.20
CA LEU A 168 -32.97 0.71 37.17
C LEU A 168 -33.32 -0.03 38.46
N GLN A 169 -32.32 -0.64 39.10
CA GLN A 169 -32.49 -1.37 40.37
C GLN A 169 -31.70 -0.69 41.47
N ASP A 170 -32.16 -0.86 42.71
CA ASP A 170 -31.42 -0.51 43.92
C ASP A 170 -30.87 0.93 43.89
N LEU A 171 -31.72 1.91 43.55
CA LEU A 171 -31.34 3.33 43.66
C LEU A 171 -31.47 3.75 45.11
N ALA A 172 -30.36 4.14 45.71
CA ALA A 172 -30.29 4.69 47.05
C ALA A 172 -29.77 6.14 46.99
N PHE A 173 -30.57 7.08 47.49
CA PHE A 173 -30.24 8.49 47.59
C PHE A 173 -30.39 8.96 49.03
N THR A 174 -29.31 9.49 49.58
CA THR A 174 -29.26 10.02 50.95
C THR A 174 -28.84 11.47 50.91
N VAL A 175 -29.57 12.34 51.61
CA VAL A 175 -29.21 13.74 51.82
C VAL A 175 -29.25 14.04 53.30
N THR A 176 -28.23 14.75 53.81
CA THR A 176 -28.19 15.17 55.21
C THR A 176 -28.12 16.68 55.34
N GLY A 177 -28.90 17.24 56.26
CA GLY A 177 -28.85 18.66 56.62
C GLY A 177 -29.37 19.65 55.58
N LEU A 178 -30.16 19.22 54.58
CA LEU A 178 -30.77 20.07 53.55
C LEU A 178 -31.43 21.31 54.18
N SER A 179 -30.94 22.51 53.88
CA SER A 179 -31.48 23.76 54.41
C SER A 179 -31.58 24.84 53.35
N THR A 180 -32.66 25.62 53.37
CA THR A 180 -32.78 26.87 52.59
C THR A 180 -32.29 28.10 53.35
N VAL A 181 -31.81 27.93 54.59
CA VAL A 181 -31.38 29.02 55.47
C VAL A 181 -29.89 28.93 55.80
N LEU A 182 -29.36 27.72 56.02
CA LEU A 182 -27.94 27.51 56.32
C LEU A 182 -27.14 27.49 55.02
N GLU A 183 -26.10 28.33 54.94
CA GLU A 183 -25.19 28.35 53.78
C GLU A 183 -24.22 27.16 53.74
N GLU A 184 -24.04 26.46 54.87
CA GLU A 184 -23.22 25.25 54.95
C GLU A 184 -23.72 24.22 53.92
N GLY A 185 -22.80 23.60 53.20
CA GLY A 185 -23.13 22.59 52.21
C GLY A 185 -23.80 21.38 52.87
N SER A 186 -24.90 20.94 52.29
CA SER A 186 -25.63 19.74 52.71
C SER A 186 -25.11 18.54 51.93
N PRO A 187 -24.46 17.56 52.59
CA PRO A 187 -23.92 16.41 51.87
C PRO A 187 -25.02 15.53 51.31
N TYR A 188 -24.79 15.02 50.11
CA TYR A 188 -25.64 14.04 49.45
C TYR A 188 -24.80 12.88 48.89
N GLU A 189 -25.42 11.72 48.77
CA GLU A 189 -24.87 10.53 48.15
C GLU A 189 -25.98 9.82 47.37
N LEU A 190 -25.71 9.55 46.09
CA LEU A 190 -26.53 8.75 45.20
C LEU A 190 -25.73 7.53 44.77
N LEU A 191 -26.30 6.35 44.97
CA LEU A 191 -25.82 5.09 44.43
C LEU A 191 -26.91 4.49 43.54
N VAL A 192 -26.56 4.13 42.31
CA VAL A 192 -27.45 3.46 41.36
C VAL A 192 -26.75 2.23 40.81
N VAL A 193 -27.46 1.10 40.78
CA VAL A 193 -27.00 -0.13 40.12
C VAL A 193 -27.88 -0.38 38.89
N THR A 194 -27.25 -0.50 37.73
CA THR A 194 -27.96 -0.75 36.47
C THR A 194 -28.21 -2.24 36.26
N GLN A 195 -29.09 -2.58 35.32
CA GLN A 195 -29.46 -3.96 34.96
C GLN A 195 -28.28 -4.87 34.56
N HIS A 196 -27.12 -4.29 34.22
CA HIS A 196 -25.91 -5.00 33.78
C HIS A 196 -24.74 -4.87 34.76
N ASN A 197 -25.03 -4.65 36.06
CA ASN A 197 -24.06 -4.46 37.14
C ASN A 197 -23.17 -3.21 37.04
N GLY A 198 -23.41 -2.32 36.06
CA GLY A 198 -22.77 -1.01 36.03
C GLY A 198 -23.24 -0.17 37.21
N THR A 199 -22.33 0.60 37.81
CA THR A 199 -22.60 1.40 39.01
C THR A 199 -22.43 2.88 38.72
N LEU A 200 -23.32 3.70 39.28
CA LEU A 200 -23.19 5.16 39.31
C LEU A 200 -23.15 5.59 40.78
N ARG A 201 -22.06 6.26 41.16
CA ARG A 201 -21.84 6.84 42.47
C ARG A 201 -21.67 8.35 42.30
N TRP A 202 -22.57 9.12 42.89
CA TRP A 202 -22.55 10.57 42.82
C TRP A 202 -22.67 11.13 44.23
N HIS A 203 -21.61 11.76 44.72
CA HIS A 203 -21.59 12.30 46.07
C HIS A 203 -20.99 13.70 46.10
N GLY A 204 -21.46 14.52 47.03
CA GLY A 204 -21.00 15.88 47.12
C GLY A 204 -21.78 16.67 48.16
N GLU A 205 -21.79 17.98 47.99
CA GLU A 205 -22.55 18.90 48.81
C GLU A 205 -23.32 19.87 47.90
N PHE A 206 -24.56 20.17 48.24
CA PHE A 206 -25.30 21.28 47.63
C PHE A 206 -25.54 22.38 48.68
N SER A 207 -25.58 23.62 48.25
CA SER A 207 -25.95 24.78 49.06
C SER A 207 -27.05 25.55 48.33
N LEU A 208 -28.29 25.40 48.81
CA LEU A 208 -29.44 26.11 48.23
C LEU A 208 -29.28 27.64 48.32
N PRO A 209 -28.81 28.23 49.46
CA PRO A 209 -28.62 29.67 49.54
C PRO A 209 -27.53 30.22 48.61
N ARG A 210 -26.46 29.44 48.35
CA ARG A 210 -25.37 29.83 47.44
C ARG A 210 -25.65 29.48 45.98
N ALA A 211 -26.77 28.81 45.71
CA ALA A 211 -27.07 28.28 44.39
C ALA A 211 -25.88 27.51 43.79
N GLN A 212 -25.27 26.63 44.59
CA GLN A 212 -24.05 25.90 44.22
C GLN A 212 -24.12 24.42 44.59
N SER A 213 -23.53 23.56 43.76
CA SER A 213 -23.27 22.15 44.03
C SER A 213 -21.83 21.80 43.68
N ARG A 214 -21.16 21.03 44.53
CA ARG A 214 -19.82 20.53 44.31
C ARG A 214 -19.77 19.06 44.66
N GLY A 215 -19.15 18.23 43.83
CA GLY A 215 -19.17 16.79 44.04
C GLY A 215 -18.27 16.02 43.10
N GLU A 216 -18.32 14.71 43.24
CA GLU A 216 -17.63 13.74 42.41
C GLU A 216 -18.68 12.81 41.82
N LEU A 217 -18.55 12.54 40.53
CA LEU A 217 -19.35 11.59 39.79
C LEU A 217 -18.42 10.47 39.34
N GLU A 218 -18.81 9.23 39.61
CA GLU A 218 -18.13 8.03 39.17
C GLU A 218 -19.16 7.06 38.57
N ILE A 219 -18.92 6.63 37.35
CA ILE A 219 -19.68 5.65 36.60
C ILE A 219 -18.69 4.54 36.23
N THR A 220 -19.01 3.30 36.59
CA THR A 220 -18.19 2.13 36.28
C THR A 220 -19.01 1.11 35.52
N ASP A 221 -18.44 0.56 34.44
CA ASP A 221 -19.01 -0.52 33.63
C ASP A 221 -20.46 -0.29 33.17
N LEU A 222 -20.79 0.95 32.78
CA LEU A 222 -22.12 1.27 32.24
C LEU A 222 -22.27 0.69 30.84
N ASP A 223 -23.16 -0.28 30.67
CA ASP A 223 -23.47 -0.89 29.38
C ASP A 223 -24.17 0.10 28.43
N LEU A 224 -23.61 0.29 27.24
CA LEU A 224 -24.10 1.24 26.23
C LEU A 224 -25.18 0.65 25.31
N ARG A 225 -25.40 -0.67 25.31
CA ARG A 225 -26.39 -1.33 24.44
C ARG A 225 -27.84 -0.86 24.69
N PRO A 226 -28.29 -0.59 25.93
CA PRO A 226 -29.61 -0.01 26.16
C PRO A 226 -29.77 1.39 25.53
N PHE A 227 -28.72 2.21 25.51
CA PHE A 227 -28.74 3.52 24.84
C PHE A 227 -28.76 3.37 23.32
N HIS A 228 -27.94 2.46 22.78
CA HIS A 228 -27.97 2.13 21.35
C HIS A 228 -29.36 1.68 20.90
N ARG A 229 -30.02 0.77 21.64
CA ARG A 229 -31.40 0.32 21.34
C ARG A 229 -32.41 1.47 21.29
N TYR A 230 -32.22 2.49 22.13
CA TYR A 230 -33.09 3.68 22.14
C TYR A 230 -32.90 4.53 20.88
N LEU A 231 -31.66 4.64 20.39
CA LEU A 231 -31.27 5.40 19.19
C LEU A 231 -31.17 4.54 17.93
N ALA A 232 -31.53 3.26 17.99
CA ALA A 232 -31.26 2.30 16.92
C ALA A 232 -31.97 2.63 15.61
N GLU A 233 -33.07 3.38 15.64
CA GLU A 233 -33.73 3.88 14.42
C GLU A 233 -32.87 4.93 13.70
N ASP A 234 -32.25 5.83 14.47
CA ASP A 234 -31.51 7.00 13.99
C ASP A 234 -30.03 6.69 13.64
N LEU A 235 -29.47 5.60 14.19
CA LEU A 235 -28.06 5.22 13.97
C LEU A 235 -27.89 4.23 12.82
N PRO A 236 -26.97 4.42 11.86
CA PRO A 236 -26.77 3.53 10.71
C PRO A 236 -26.07 2.18 11.04
N PHE A 237 -25.66 1.96 12.28
CA PHE A 237 -24.90 0.78 12.73
C PHE A 237 -25.53 0.12 13.97
N THR A 238 -25.09 -1.10 14.30
CA THR A 238 -25.39 -1.80 15.55
C THR A 238 -24.20 -1.77 16.50
N LEU A 239 -24.46 -1.68 17.80
CA LEU A 239 -23.46 -1.78 18.87
C LEU A 239 -23.57 -3.16 19.53
N ASP A 240 -22.59 -4.03 19.31
CA ASP A 240 -22.59 -5.40 19.84
C ASP A 240 -22.15 -5.44 21.31
N SER A 241 -21.16 -4.63 21.66
CA SER A 241 -20.62 -4.47 23.00
C SER A 241 -20.05 -3.07 23.19
N GLY A 242 -20.03 -2.60 24.43
CA GLY A 242 -19.44 -1.32 24.81
C GLY A 242 -19.77 -0.99 26.26
N LEU A 243 -18.73 -0.82 27.09
CA LEU A 243 -18.86 -0.36 28.47
C LEU A 243 -18.28 1.04 28.58
N LEU A 244 -18.96 1.91 29.32
CA LEU A 244 -18.51 3.26 29.65
C LEU A 244 -18.11 3.32 31.13
N ALA A 245 -16.90 3.80 31.39
CA ALA A 245 -16.52 4.31 32.69
C ALA A 245 -16.25 5.82 32.58
N LEU A 246 -16.73 6.58 33.56
CA LEU A 246 -16.58 8.03 33.61
C LEU A 246 -16.32 8.42 35.05
N SER A 247 -15.33 9.27 35.30
CA SER A 247 -15.12 9.87 36.61
C SER A 247 -14.80 11.35 36.47
N GLY A 248 -15.06 12.14 37.50
CA GLY A 248 -14.65 13.54 37.52
C GLY A 248 -15.21 14.31 38.70
N ARG A 249 -14.52 15.41 39.02
CA ARG A 249 -14.94 16.35 40.06
C ARG A 249 -15.57 17.57 39.41
N TYR A 250 -16.76 17.94 39.85
CA TYR A 250 -17.48 19.09 39.30
C TYR A 250 -17.80 20.13 40.36
N THR A 251 -17.90 21.39 39.92
CA THR A 251 -18.51 22.48 40.66
C THR A 251 -19.47 23.21 39.74
N ALA A 252 -20.75 23.23 40.10
CA ALA A 252 -21.83 23.90 39.37
C ALA A 252 -22.41 25.03 40.21
N THR A 253 -22.59 26.20 39.62
CA THR A 253 -23.32 27.34 40.20
C THR A 253 -24.48 27.70 39.30
N TRP A 254 -25.63 28.04 39.87
CA TRP A 254 -26.84 28.45 39.16
C TRP A 254 -27.39 29.80 39.66
N ALA A 255 -26.57 30.59 40.36
CA ALA A 255 -26.81 32.02 40.52
C ALA A 255 -26.42 32.77 39.23
N ASP A 256 -27.13 33.85 38.93
CA ASP A 256 -26.92 34.72 37.76
C ASP A 256 -26.88 33.94 36.42
N ASP A 257 -25.73 33.90 35.74
CA ASP A 257 -25.54 33.31 34.41
C ASP A 257 -25.19 31.81 34.41
N GLY A 258 -24.98 31.21 35.59
CA GLY A 258 -24.68 29.79 35.74
C GLY A 258 -23.33 29.35 35.15
N ALA A 259 -22.58 28.52 35.88
CA ALA A 259 -21.31 28.00 35.40
C ALA A 259 -21.05 26.61 35.93
N VAL A 260 -20.43 25.77 35.10
CA VAL A 260 -20.01 24.41 35.46
C VAL A 260 -18.54 24.29 35.15
N THR A 261 -17.79 23.88 36.17
CA THR A 261 -16.38 23.50 36.04
C THR A 261 -16.24 22.01 36.33
N VAL A 262 -15.48 21.31 35.49
CA VAL A 262 -15.10 19.91 35.68
C VAL A 262 -13.58 19.84 35.73
N SER A 263 -13.05 19.04 36.65
CA SER A 263 -11.61 18.84 36.84
C SER A 263 -11.32 17.37 37.13
N ASP A 264 -10.12 16.93 36.73
CA ASP A 264 -9.66 15.54 36.86
C ASP A 264 -10.67 14.53 36.29
N GLY A 265 -11.32 14.91 35.18
CA GLY A 265 -12.22 14.01 34.50
C GLY A 265 -11.44 12.92 33.78
N ALA A 266 -11.97 11.71 33.79
CA ALA A 266 -11.47 10.59 33.00
C ALA A 266 -12.65 9.86 32.37
N LEU A 267 -12.54 9.55 31.08
CA LEU A 267 -13.53 8.78 30.32
C LEU A 267 -12.84 7.56 29.74
N GLN A 268 -13.47 6.39 29.86
CA GLN A 268 -12.98 5.16 29.28
C GLN A 268 -14.12 4.42 28.58
N LEU A 269 -13.84 3.90 27.40
CA LEU A 269 -14.70 2.95 26.70
C LEU A 269 -13.97 1.62 26.56
N HIS A 270 -14.64 0.52 26.86
CA HIS A 270 -14.06 -0.83 26.79
C HIS A 270 -14.85 -1.72 25.84
N ALA A 271 -14.12 -2.55 25.10
CA ALA A 271 -14.65 -3.59 24.21
C ALA A 271 -15.77 -3.08 23.30
N VAL A 272 -15.51 -1.99 22.57
CA VAL A 272 -16.49 -1.41 21.65
C VAL A 272 -16.41 -2.13 20.33
N ALA A 273 -17.56 -2.64 19.85
CA ALA A 273 -17.67 -3.29 18.56
C ALA A 273 -18.91 -2.79 17.81
N LEU A 274 -18.69 -2.22 16.63
CA LEU A 274 -19.68 -1.70 15.72
C LEU A 274 -19.77 -2.58 14.47
N GLN A 275 -21.01 -2.85 14.05
CA GLN A 275 -21.31 -3.56 12.81
C GLN A 275 -22.35 -2.81 11.97
N PRO A 276 -22.37 -3.01 10.65
CA PRO A 276 -23.48 -2.56 9.81
C PRO A 276 -24.82 -3.13 10.27
N LYS A 277 -25.89 -2.34 10.16
CA LYS A 277 -27.27 -2.84 10.36
C LYS A 277 -27.63 -4.01 9.42
N ASP A 278 -27.11 -3.98 8.20
CA ASP A 278 -27.28 -5.03 7.20
C ASP A 278 -25.91 -5.54 6.73
N LEU A 279 -25.49 -6.67 7.30
CA LEU A 279 -24.24 -7.35 6.95
C LEU A 279 -24.22 -7.92 5.53
N GLN A 280 -25.39 -8.13 4.90
CA GLN A 280 -25.43 -8.58 3.50
C GLN A 280 -25.22 -7.41 2.54
N ALA A 281 -25.71 -6.21 2.90
CA ALA A 281 -25.49 -4.99 2.12
C ALA A 281 -24.06 -4.46 2.23
N LEU A 282 -23.44 -4.60 3.41
CA LEU A 282 -22.08 -4.16 3.72
C LEU A 282 -21.24 -5.33 4.30
N PRO A 283 -20.87 -6.32 3.47
CA PRO A 283 -20.03 -7.43 3.92
C PRO A 283 -18.63 -6.94 4.32
N ASP A 284 -17.90 -7.73 5.11
CA ASP A 284 -16.50 -7.44 5.49
C ASP A 284 -16.27 -6.06 6.15
N THR A 285 -17.33 -5.45 6.67
CA THR A 285 -17.29 -4.10 7.24
C THR A 285 -17.47 -4.18 8.75
N ALA A 286 -16.50 -3.67 9.51
CA ALA A 286 -16.56 -3.66 10.97
C ALA A 286 -15.60 -2.61 11.55
N LEU A 287 -15.93 -2.08 12.72
CA LEU A 287 -15.05 -1.24 13.52
C LEU A 287 -15.10 -1.71 14.96
N ALA A 288 -13.95 -2.05 15.53
CA ALA A 288 -13.84 -2.43 16.93
C ALA A 288 -12.59 -1.84 17.57
N PHE A 289 -12.61 -1.65 18.88
CA PHE A 289 -11.43 -1.34 19.68
C PHE A 289 -11.56 -1.89 21.10
N ASP A 290 -10.42 -2.27 21.67
CA ASP A 290 -10.38 -2.86 23.01
C ASP A 290 -10.58 -1.80 24.09
N ARG A 291 -9.94 -0.63 23.91
CA ARG A 291 -10.01 0.45 24.89
C ARG A 291 -9.79 1.83 24.28
N PHE A 292 -10.62 2.78 24.67
CA PHE A 292 -10.38 4.20 24.49
C PHE A 292 -10.31 4.86 25.86
N GLU A 293 -9.26 5.64 26.11
CA GLU A 293 -9.02 6.35 27.39
C GLU A 293 -8.82 7.83 27.09
N LEU A 294 -9.52 8.70 27.81
CA LEU A 294 -9.38 10.16 27.75
C LEU A 294 -9.16 10.67 29.17
N ASP A 295 -7.94 11.12 29.47
CA ASP A 295 -7.50 11.49 30.81
C ASP A 295 -7.27 12.99 30.96
N GLY A 296 -7.44 13.47 32.20
CA GLY A 296 -7.17 14.87 32.55
C GLY A 296 -8.16 15.84 31.92
N ILE A 297 -9.42 15.42 31.77
CA ILE A 297 -10.50 16.25 31.23
C ILE A 297 -10.77 17.41 32.20
N ALA A 298 -10.69 18.63 31.68
CA ALA A 298 -11.09 19.84 32.37
C ALA A 298 -12.05 20.64 31.49
N VAL A 299 -13.19 21.02 32.05
CA VAL A 299 -14.23 21.81 31.37
C VAL A 299 -14.46 23.08 32.18
N ASP A 300 -14.47 24.23 31.54
CA ASP A 300 -14.86 25.51 32.10
C ASP A 300 -15.94 26.10 31.20
N SER A 301 -17.22 25.92 31.58
CA SER A 301 -18.33 26.41 30.76
C SER A 301 -18.43 27.93 30.74
N GLY A 302 -17.89 28.63 31.75
CA GLY A 302 -17.88 30.09 31.81
C GLY A 302 -16.88 30.69 30.83
N ARG A 303 -15.79 29.97 30.52
CA ARG A 303 -14.82 30.32 29.49
C ARG A 303 -15.03 29.61 28.16
N GLN A 304 -16.03 28.73 28.07
CA GLN A 304 -16.25 27.82 26.94
C GLN A 304 -14.97 27.07 26.55
N HIS A 305 -14.21 26.61 27.55
CA HIS A 305 -12.93 25.91 27.34
C HIS A 305 -13.05 24.44 27.77
N VAL A 306 -12.61 23.54 26.91
CA VAL A 306 -12.47 22.11 27.20
C VAL A 306 -11.02 21.71 26.91
N SER A 307 -10.40 21.02 27.86
CA SER A 307 -9.07 20.46 27.67
C SER A 307 -9.00 19.02 28.13
N ALA A 308 -8.13 18.23 27.51
CA ALA A 308 -7.76 16.89 27.95
C ALA A 308 -6.25 16.71 27.82
N ALA A 309 -5.65 15.99 28.78
CA ALA A 309 -4.21 15.79 28.82
C ALA A 309 -3.76 14.78 27.76
N ALA A 310 -4.46 13.65 27.68
CA ALA A 310 -4.13 12.57 26.75
C ALA A 310 -5.37 11.79 26.34
N ALA A 311 -5.37 11.32 25.08
CA ALA A 311 -6.32 10.37 24.54
C ALA A 311 -5.54 9.16 23.98
N THR A 312 -5.92 7.95 24.40
CA THR A 312 -5.28 6.71 23.92
C THR A 312 -6.32 5.75 23.39
N LEU A 313 -6.11 5.21 22.18
CA LEU A 313 -6.97 4.21 21.55
C LEU A 313 -6.16 2.92 21.32
N ARG A 314 -6.53 1.81 21.95
CA ARG A 314 -5.80 0.53 21.87
C ARG A 314 -6.60 -0.55 21.17
N GLY A 315 -5.91 -1.40 20.42
CA GLY A 315 -6.50 -2.55 19.74
C GLY A 315 -7.53 -2.16 18.67
N LEU A 316 -7.32 -1.03 17.98
CA LEU A 316 -8.22 -0.60 16.91
C LEU A 316 -8.18 -1.64 15.79
N SER A 317 -9.35 -2.15 15.38
CA SER A 317 -9.50 -3.05 14.25
C SER A 317 -10.57 -2.50 13.32
N VAL A 318 -10.15 -2.13 12.11
CA VAL A 318 -11.03 -1.61 11.05
C VAL A 318 -11.02 -2.58 9.88
N ALA A 319 -12.20 -2.97 9.42
CA ALA A 319 -12.37 -3.73 8.19
C ALA A 319 -13.34 -3.00 7.26
N GLY A 320 -12.98 -2.92 5.98
CA GLY A 320 -13.81 -2.31 4.97
C GLY A 320 -13.31 -2.57 3.55
N TYR A 321 -14.02 -2.02 2.59
CA TYR A 321 -13.71 -2.13 1.17
C TYR A 321 -14.04 -0.85 0.40
N LEU A 322 -13.34 -0.68 -0.73
CA LEU A 322 -13.60 0.26 -1.81
C LEU A 322 -13.87 -0.54 -3.09
N GLU A 323 -15.12 -0.53 -3.56
CA GLU A 323 -15.56 -1.19 -4.80
C GLU A 323 -16.64 -0.35 -5.49
N ASP A 324 -16.57 -0.21 -6.81
CA ASP A 324 -17.54 0.58 -7.59
C ASP A 324 -17.76 2.00 -7.00
N GLU A 325 -16.67 2.65 -6.55
CA GLU A 325 -16.67 3.96 -5.87
C GLU A 325 -17.40 4.01 -4.51
N ARG A 326 -17.86 2.87 -3.99
CA ARG A 326 -18.52 2.76 -2.69
C ARG A 326 -17.52 2.50 -1.58
N ILE A 327 -17.60 3.31 -0.53
CA ILE A 327 -16.80 3.16 0.71
C ILE A 327 -17.71 2.62 1.81
N SER A 328 -17.57 1.34 2.10
CA SER A 328 -18.39 0.64 3.10
C SER A 328 -18.44 1.29 4.49
N LEU A 329 -17.29 1.76 5.02
CA LEU A 329 -17.24 2.44 6.32
C LEU A 329 -17.98 3.78 6.31
N GLN A 330 -17.94 4.50 5.19
CA GLN A 330 -18.66 5.76 5.04
C GLN A 330 -20.17 5.51 5.06
N GLU A 331 -20.64 4.51 4.33
CA GLU A 331 -22.06 4.09 4.33
C GLU A 331 -22.51 3.56 5.69
N MET A 332 -21.61 2.94 6.47
CA MET A 332 -21.90 2.47 7.83
C MET A 332 -22.00 3.62 8.85
N LEU A 333 -21.15 4.65 8.74
CA LEU A 333 -21.03 5.71 9.75
C LEU A 333 -21.84 6.96 9.44
N ILE A 334 -22.07 7.25 8.15
CA ILE A 334 -22.81 8.42 7.69
C ILE A 334 -24.16 7.94 7.17
N PRO A 335 -25.28 8.41 7.74
CA PRO A 335 -26.60 8.10 7.20
C PRO A 335 -26.67 8.64 5.76
N SER A 336 -26.81 7.76 4.77
CA SER A 336 -27.15 8.17 3.41
C SER A 336 -28.48 8.92 3.49
N ALA A 337 -28.48 10.20 3.10
CA ALA A 337 -29.69 10.96 2.83
C ALA A 337 -30.39 10.40 1.58
N ALA A 338 -30.80 9.14 1.62
CA ALA A 338 -31.51 8.48 0.55
C ALA A 338 -33.02 8.56 0.85
N GLY A 339 -33.67 9.58 0.30
CA GLY A 339 -35.14 9.57 0.22
C GLY A 339 -35.90 10.88 0.28
N ASP A 340 -35.39 12.02 -0.21
CA ASP A 340 -36.32 13.04 -0.72
C ASP A 340 -35.70 13.75 -1.93
N ASN A 341 -35.78 13.07 -3.07
CA ASN A 341 -35.66 13.67 -4.38
C ASN A 341 -36.94 14.51 -4.63
N ARG A 342 -37.17 15.52 -3.79
CA ARG A 342 -38.08 16.61 -4.10
C ARG A 342 -37.28 17.58 -4.94
N ALA A 343 -37.46 17.42 -6.24
CA ALA A 343 -37.23 18.40 -7.29
C ALA A 343 -36.26 19.54 -6.91
N ALA A 344 -35.08 19.46 -7.50
CA ALA A 344 -34.42 20.65 -8.04
C ALA A 344 -35.44 21.43 -8.87
N ASP A 345 -36.18 22.32 -8.21
CA ASP A 345 -36.69 23.52 -8.84
C ASP A 345 -35.63 24.59 -8.55
N SER A 346 -34.92 24.93 -9.62
CA SER A 346 -33.94 26.00 -9.69
C SER A 346 -34.61 27.32 -9.37
N GLY A 347 -34.77 27.61 -8.09
CA GLY A 347 -35.02 28.94 -7.56
C GLY A 347 -33.78 29.39 -6.84
N THR A 348 -33.03 30.29 -7.47
CA THR A 348 -31.87 31.03 -6.97
C THR A 348 -31.97 31.33 -5.48
N ALA A 349 -31.50 30.40 -4.63
CA ALA A 349 -31.17 30.70 -3.25
C ALA A 349 -29.84 31.42 -3.31
N ALA A 350 -29.91 32.74 -3.30
CA ALA A 350 -28.77 33.61 -3.08
C ALA A 350 -27.92 33.01 -1.97
N VAL A 351 -26.65 32.74 -2.28
CA VAL A 351 -25.59 32.78 -1.28
C VAL A 351 -25.86 34.06 -0.49
N PRO A 352 -26.13 34.00 0.83
CA PRO A 352 -26.11 35.21 1.61
C PRO A 352 -24.68 35.73 1.50
N ASP A 353 -24.48 36.75 0.65
CA ASP A 353 -23.45 37.75 0.86
C ASP A 353 -23.77 38.39 2.20
N ASN A 354 -23.33 37.72 3.26
CA ASN A 354 -23.23 38.33 4.56
C ASN A 354 -21.78 38.22 4.96
N ASN A 355 -21.06 39.27 4.58
CA ASN A 355 -20.02 39.87 5.39
C ASN A 355 -20.60 40.10 6.81
N SER A 356 -20.63 39.03 7.58
CA SER A 356 -20.70 39.03 9.02
C SER A 356 -19.53 38.16 9.41
N GLU A 357 -18.44 38.81 9.81
CA GLU A 357 -17.54 38.28 10.82
C GLU A 357 -18.46 37.64 11.88
N VAL A 358 -18.63 36.32 11.82
CA VAL A 358 -19.17 35.57 12.95
C VAL A 358 -18.17 35.88 14.05
N GLU A 359 -18.58 36.69 15.03
CA GLU A 359 -17.71 37.08 16.12
C GLU A 359 -17.08 35.80 16.69
N ALA A 360 -15.77 35.65 16.52
CA ALA A 360 -15.00 34.48 16.99
C ALA A 360 -15.02 34.34 18.53
N SER A 361 -15.80 35.17 19.22
CA SER A 361 -15.94 35.24 20.68
C SER A 361 -16.91 34.21 21.27
N GLU A 362 -17.67 33.45 20.46
CA GLU A 362 -18.71 32.51 20.95
C GLU A 362 -18.42 31.01 20.71
N LEU A 363 -17.26 30.64 20.17
CA LEU A 363 -16.91 29.24 19.88
C LEU A 363 -16.18 28.59 21.04
N TRP A 364 -16.54 27.34 21.36
CA TRP A 364 -15.84 26.54 22.36
C TRP A 364 -14.40 26.26 21.92
N GLN A 365 -13.45 26.52 22.83
CA GLN A 365 -12.05 26.21 22.65
C GLN A 365 -11.77 24.80 23.16
N LEU A 366 -11.30 23.90 22.30
CA LEU A 366 -10.89 22.56 22.70
C LEU A 366 -9.38 22.39 22.58
N ARG A 367 -8.75 21.74 23.56
CA ARG A 367 -7.33 21.36 23.51
C ARG A 367 -7.13 19.91 23.93
N LEU A 368 -6.38 19.15 23.13
CA LEU A 368 -5.92 17.81 23.48
C LEU A 368 -4.39 17.77 23.43
N GLY A 369 -3.77 17.52 24.58
CA GLY A 369 -2.30 17.53 24.72
C GLY A 369 -1.62 16.46 23.86
N ARG A 370 -2.14 15.23 23.88
CA ARG A 370 -1.64 14.11 23.05
C ARG A 370 -2.76 13.16 22.66
N PHE A 371 -2.73 12.68 21.43
CA PHE A 371 -3.47 11.50 20.97
C PHE A 371 -2.48 10.39 20.62
N SER A 372 -2.77 9.15 21.03
CA SER A 372 -1.93 7.98 20.72
C SER A 372 -2.78 6.78 20.31
N LEU A 373 -2.42 6.19 19.18
CA LEU A 373 -2.86 4.88 18.70
C LEU A 373 -1.61 4.00 18.62
N PRO A 374 -1.27 3.24 19.67
CA PRO A 374 -0.07 2.40 19.68
C PRO A 374 -0.17 1.22 18.71
N ASP A 375 -1.36 0.63 18.58
CA ASP A 375 -1.61 -0.60 17.85
C ASP A 375 -2.98 -0.58 17.14
N GLY A 376 -2.97 -0.16 15.87
CA GLY A 376 -4.11 -0.28 14.96
C GLY A 376 -3.91 -1.37 13.93
N ARG A 377 -5.01 -1.98 13.50
CA ARG A 377 -5.08 -2.91 12.37
C ARG A 377 -6.15 -2.44 11.38
N ILE A 378 -5.78 -2.36 10.11
CA ILE A 378 -6.72 -2.08 9.02
C ILE A 378 -6.69 -3.23 8.02
N ARG A 379 -7.85 -3.78 7.69
CA ARG A 379 -8.03 -4.70 6.56
C ARG A 379 -8.89 -4.02 5.51
N TRP A 380 -8.29 -3.72 4.37
CA TRP A 380 -8.93 -2.97 3.29
C TRP A 380 -8.98 -3.77 2.00
N ARG A 381 -10.17 -3.96 1.44
CA ARG A 381 -10.34 -4.67 0.17
C ARG A 381 -10.55 -3.68 -0.98
N THR A 382 -9.81 -3.83 -2.06
CA THR A 382 -9.85 -2.94 -3.23
C THR A 382 -9.45 -3.66 -4.53
N PRO A 383 -10.11 -3.39 -5.67
CA PRO A 383 -9.75 -4.00 -6.96
C PRO A 383 -8.49 -3.41 -7.58
N TYR A 384 -7.96 -2.31 -7.02
CA TYR A 384 -6.83 -1.57 -7.59
C TYR A 384 -5.46 -2.16 -7.18
N THR A 385 -5.43 -3.19 -6.33
CA THR A 385 -4.19 -3.82 -5.87
C THR A 385 -4.18 -5.33 -6.05
N THR A 386 -2.99 -5.92 -6.16
CA THR A 386 -2.78 -7.37 -6.14
C THR A 386 -1.83 -7.76 -5.00
N PRO A 387 -2.30 -8.47 -3.95
CA PRO A 387 -3.66 -8.98 -3.76
C PRO A 387 -4.69 -7.87 -3.53
N ALA A 388 -5.96 -8.18 -3.80
CA ALA A 388 -7.09 -7.24 -3.64
C ALA A 388 -7.42 -6.93 -2.16
N THR A 389 -6.74 -7.56 -1.21
CA THR A 389 -6.86 -7.25 0.22
C THR A 389 -5.53 -6.74 0.73
N LEU A 390 -5.55 -5.51 1.22
CA LEU A 390 -4.46 -4.85 1.91
C LEU A 390 -4.64 -5.01 3.41
N THR A 391 -3.55 -5.27 4.10
CA THR A 391 -3.51 -5.37 5.56
C THR A 391 -2.49 -4.38 6.08
N VAL A 392 -2.90 -3.54 7.03
CA VAL A 392 -2.03 -2.63 7.76
C VAL A 392 -1.96 -3.12 9.19
N ASP A 393 -0.80 -3.61 9.62
CA ASP A 393 -0.57 -4.12 10.98
C ASP A 393 0.94 -4.13 11.31
N PRO A 394 1.43 -3.37 12.31
CA PRO A 394 0.68 -2.40 13.11
C PRO A 394 0.50 -1.06 12.37
N LEU A 395 -0.50 -0.29 12.79
CA LEU A 395 -0.64 1.15 12.55
C LEU A 395 -0.39 1.90 13.86
N HIS A 396 0.65 2.70 13.88
CA HIS A 396 0.99 3.60 14.97
C HIS A 396 0.70 5.05 14.57
N VAL A 397 -0.02 5.79 15.41
CA VAL A 397 -0.28 7.22 15.22
C VAL A 397 -0.06 7.97 16.52
N GLU A 398 0.70 9.05 16.48
CA GLU A 398 0.81 10.01 17.57
C GLU A 398 0.59 11.43 17.06
N LEU A 399 -0.27 12.17 17.75
CA LEU A 399 -0.53 13.58 17.51
C LEU A 399 -0.34 14.35 18.82
N SER A 400 0.24 15.54 18.76
CA SER A 400 0.45 16.38 19.95
C SER A 400 -0.03 17.80 19.71
N GLU A 401 -0.50 18.45 20.78
CA GLU A 401 -0.95 19.85 20.79
C GLU A 401 -2.10 20.16 19.83
N LEU A 402 -3.12 19.31 19.83
CA LEU A 402 -4.31 19.49 18.98
C LEU A 402 -5.24 20.54 19.59
N THR A 403 -5.65 21.52 18.79
CA THR A 403 -6.52 22.63 19.20
C THR A 403 -7.74 22.77 18.27
N TYR A 404 -8.86 23.26 18.80
CA TYR A 404 -10.01 23.71 18.03
C TYR A 404 -10.51 25.05 18.59
N PRO A 405 -10.69 26.10 17.76
CA PRO A 405 -10.29 26.20 16.34
C PRO A 405 -8.81 25.86 16.14
N PRO A 406 -8.45 25.26 14.98
CA PRO A 406 -7.09 24.77 14.78
C PRO A 406 -6.12 25.94 14.65
N GLU A 407 -5.11 25.98 15.52
CA GLU A 407 -4.09 27.03 15.56
C GLU A 407 -2.76 26.44 16.04
N GLY A 408 -1.67 26.90 15.43
CA GLY A 408 -0.30 26.57 15.82
C GLY A 408 0.17 25.19 15.37
N ASP A 409 1.44 24.90 15.65
CA ASP A 409 2.11 23.68 15.20
C ASP A 409 1.66 22.47 16.02
N SER A 410 1.14 21.45 15.33
CA SER A 410 0.86 20.12 15.87
C SER A 410 1.93 19.14 15.41
N ALA A 411 2.53 18.40 16.33
CA ALA A 411 3.46 17.32 15.97
C ALA A 411 2.66 16.09 15.53
N VAL A 412 3.05 15.49 14.41
CA VAL A 412 2.40 14.32 13.80
C VAL A 412 3.45 13.23 13.60
N SER A 413 3.13 12.01 14.01
CA SER A 413 3.90 10.81 13.69
C SER A 413 2.96 9.68 13.30
N VAL A 414 3.21 9.06 12.16
CA VAL A 414 2.49 7.90 11.65
C VAL A 414 3.53 6.87 11.24
N ALA A 415 3.39 5.62 11.68
CA ALA A 415 4.19 4.51 11.21
C ALA A 415 3.29 3.31 10.96
N LEU A 416 3.45 2.65 9.82
CA LEU A 416 2.62 1.52 9.44
C LEU A 416 3.39 0.47 8.67
N THR A 417 2.94 -0.78 8.79
CA THR A 417 3.42 -1.90 7.96
C THR A 417 2.28 -2.40 7.08
N LEU A 418 2.51 -2.40 5.76
CA LEU A 418 1.58 -2.88 4.75
C LEU A 418 1.95 -4.31 4.33
N ASN A 419 0.98 -5.23 4.43
CA ASN A 419 1.07 -6.64 4.07
C ASN A 419 2.24 -7.40 4.69
N ASP A 420 2.65 -7.04 5.91
CA ASP A 420 3.83 -7.59 6.60
C ASP A 420 5.17 -7.46 5.82
N GLU A 421 5.20 -6.64 4.76
CA GLU A 421 6.34 -6.52 3.85
C GLU A 421 6.89 -5.10 3.78
N ALA A 422 6.03 -4.09 3.58
CA ALA A 422 6.46 -2.71 3.34
C ALA A 422 6.22 -1.84 4.57
N THR A 423 7.20 -1.03 4.96
CA THR A 423 7.04 -0.08 6.07
C THR A 423 6.97 1.34 5.53
N LEU A 424 6.01 2.12 6.03
CA LEU A 424 5.89 3.55 5.76
C LEU A 424 5.89 4.30 7.09
N SER A 425 6.70 5.35 7.20
CA SER A 425 6.61 6.30 8.30
C SER A 425 6.63 7.74 7.81
N ALA A 426 5.85 8.58 8.49
CA ALA A 426 5.80 10.01 8.31
C ALA A 426 5.90 10.68 9.68
N ALA A 427 6.80 11.65 9.86
CA ALA A 427 6.92 12.37 11.12
C ALA A 427 7.28 13.84 10.89
N GLY A 428 6.73 14.76 11.68
CA GLY A 428 7.06 16.17 11.57
C GLY A 428 6.05 17.07 12.27
N THR A 429 5.92 18.30 11.79
CA THR A 429 5.05 19.33 12.37
C THR A 429 4.16 19.94 11.29
N VAL A 430 2.87 20.08 11.60
CA VAL A 430 1.87 20.70 10.72
C VAL A 430 1.08 21.74 11.53
N ASP A 431 1.04 22.98 11.03
CA ASP A 431 0.13 24.00 11.50
C ASP A 431 -1.29 23.64 11.03
N ALA A 432 -2.13 23.22 11.97
CA ALA A 432 -3.48 22.74 11.66
C ALA A 432 -4.42 23.87 11.17
N GLY A 433 -4.08 25.15 11.43
CA GLY A 433 -4.88 26.31 11.05
C GLY A 433 -4.47 26.89 9.70
N ALA A 434 -3.17 27.13 9.50
CA ALA A 434 -2.61 27.66 8.26
C ALA A 434 -2.31 26.58 7.20
N GLY A 435 -2.23 25.31 7.60
CA GLY A 435 -1.91 24.17 6.73
C GLY A 435 -0.45 24.12 6.26
N GLY A 436 0.44 24.85 6.93
CA GLY A 436 1.88 24.83 6.66
C GLY A 436 2.60 23.77 7.49
N GLY A 437 3.71 23.21 7.01
CA GLY A 437 4.44 22.22 7.80
C GLY A 437 5.57 21.52 7.05
N ALA A 438 6.29 20.64 7.76
CA ALA A 438 7.31 19.78 7.18
C ALA A 438 7.15 18.36 7.74
N LEU A 439 7.21 17.36 6.87
CA LEU A 439 7.05 15.94 7.18
C LEU A 439 8.21 15.15 6.58
N ASP A 440 9.01 14.51 7.44
CA ASP A 440 9.96 13.48 7.04
C ASP A 440 9.19 12.21 6.66
N LEU A 441 9.47 11.66 5.48
CA LEU A 441 8.83 10.49 4.90
C LEU A 441 9.88 9.39 4.67
N GLU A 442 9.56 8.17 5.07
CA GLU A 442 10.37 6.99 4.80
C GLU A 442 9.46 5.83 4.35
N LEU A 443 9.82 5.22 3.22
CA LEU A 443 9.18 4.07 2.61
C LEU A 443 10.24 3.01 2.37
N ALA A 444 10.04 1.82 2.92
CA ALA A 444 10.93 0.69 2.70
C ALA A 444 10.19 -0.50 2.10
N ALA A 445 10.82 -1.11 1.09
CA ALA A 445 10.45 -2.39 0.51
C ALA A 445 9.03 -2.49 -0.06
N LEU A 446 8.43 -1.40 -0.58
CA LEU A 446 7.10 -1.45 -1.20
C LEU A 446 7.11 -2.32 -2.47
N PRO A 447 6.34 -3.43 -2.52
CA PRO A 447 6.25 -4.27 -3.71
C PRO A 447 5.52 -3.50 -4.82
N VAL A 448 6.22 -3.20 -5.92
CA VAL A 448 5.60 -2.46 -7.04
C VAL A 448 4.62 -3.33 -7.85
N THR A 449 4.63 -4.64 -7.61
CA THR A 449 3.64 -5.60 -8.12
C THR A 449 2.21 -5.30 -7.64
N LEU A 450 2.05 -4.58 -6.52
CA LEU A 450 0.75 -4.10 -6.04
C LEU A 450 0.02 -3.26 -7.11
N ALA A 451 0.74 -2.56 -7.97
CA ALA A 451 0.17 -1.67 -8.99
C ALA A 451 -0.24 -2.38 -10.29
N ASN A 452 -0.05 -3.71 -10.42
CA ASN A 452 -0.38 -4.45 -11.64
C ASN A 452 -1.81 -4.22 -12.18
N PRO A 453 -2.87 -4.14 -11.35
CA PRO A 453 -4.23 -3.87 -11.85
C PRO A 453 -4.36 -2.51 -12.56
N LEU A 454 -3.47 -1.56 -12.28
CA LEU A 454 -3.47 -0.22 -12.89
C LEU A 454 -2.77 -0.19 -14.26
N LEU A 455 -1.98 -1.22 -14.60
CA LEU A 455 -1.19 -1.26 -15.83
C LEU A 455 -1.99 -1.69 -17.06
N GLY A 456 -3.05 -2.49 -16.87
CA GLY A 456 -3.75 -3.16 -17.97
C GLY A 456 -4.42 -2.23 -18.99
N SER A 457 -4.60 -0.95 -18.68
CA SER A 457 -5.11 0.06 -19.62
C SER A 457 -4.03 0.65 -20.54
N VAL A 458 -2.75 0.57 -20.15
CA VAL A 458 -1.63 1.23 -20.85
C VAL A 458 -0.66 0.20 -21.44
N LEU A 459 -0.46 -0.91 -20.74
CA LEU A 459 0.56 -1.91 -21.06
C LEU A 459 -0.05 -3.31 -21.06
N ASN A 460 0.27 -4.08 -22.10
CA ASN A 460 0.04 -5.52 -22.16
C ASN A 460 1.22 -6.27 -21.53
N ALA A 461 1.53 -5.91 -20.28
CA ALA A 461 2.64 -6.44 -19.50
C ALA A 461 2.30 -6.45 -18.01
N ALA A 462 2.98 -7.31 -17.24
CA ALA A 462 2.86 -7.39 -15.79
C ALA A 462 4.24 -7.23 -15.14
N ILE A 463 4.27 -6.54 -14.01
CA ILE A 463 5.42 -6.48 -13.12
C ILE A 463 5.48 -7.82 -12.37
N GLU A 464 6.59 -8.53 -12.48
CA GLU A 464 6.85 -9.78 -11.73
C GLU A 464 7.59 -9.52 -10.42
N GLY A 465 8.46 -8.51 -10.42
CA GLY A 465 9.32 -8.17 -9.28
C GLY A 465 9.58 -6.67 -9.18
N GLY A 466 9.92 -6.24 -7.97
CA GLY A 466 10.41 -4.89 -7.72
C GLY A 466 10.09 -4.42 -6.30
N ARG A 467 11.09 -3.87 -5.61
CA ARG A 467 10.94 -3.24 -4.29
C ARG A 467 11.34 -1.77 -4.34
N LEU A 468 10.37 -0.92 -4.05
CA LEU A 468 10.55 0.53 -3.98
C LEU A 468 10.92 0.95 -2.56
N GLU A 469 11.99 1.73 -2.46
CA GLU A 469 12.40 2.45 -1.28
C GLU A 469 12.45 3.95 -1.62
N ALA A 470 11.96 4.78 -0.70
CA ALA A 470 11.99 6.23 -0.85
C ALA A 470 12.18 6.88 0.52
N SER A 471 12.92 7.98 0.56
CA SER A 471 13.12 8.77 1.77
C SER A 471 13.18 10.24 1.41
N GLY A 472 12.56 11.12 2.19
CA GLY A 472 12.51 12.53 1.85
C GLY A 472 11.79 13.41 2.85
N GLU A 473 11.71 14.70 2.55
CA GLU A 473 10.97 15.71 3.30
C GLU A 473 9.87 16.30 2.39
N LEU A 474 8.65 16.35 2.90
CA LEU A 474 7.49 17.00 2.30
C LEU A 474 7.22 18.31 3.05
N VAL A 475 7.39 19.43 2.37
CA VAL A 475 7.00 20.76 2.86
C VAL A 475 5.59 21.09 2.37
N LEU A 476 4.72 21.47 3.29
CA LEU A 476 3.34 21.84 3.06
C LEU A 476 3.15 23.35 3.18
N ALA A 477 2.30 23.91 2.32
CA ALA A 477 1.76 25.26 2.44
C ALA A 477 0.27 25.24 2.10
N ALA A 478 -0.57 25.80 2.98
CA ALA A 478 -2.03 25.82 2.80
C ALA A 478 -2.64 24.43 2.50
N PHE A 479 -2.20 23.40 3.23
CA PHE A 479 -2.61 22.00 3.09
C PHE A 479 -2.26 21.34 1.73
N ALA A 480 -1.41 21.99 0.93
CA ALA A 480 -0.92 21.46 -0.33
C ALA A 480 0.61 21.23 -0.27
N PRO A 481 1.14 20.21 -0.98
CA PRO A 481 2.58 20.07 -1.18
C PRO A 481 3.17 21.31 -1.84
N GLU A 482 4.15 21.94 -1.20
CA GLU A 482 4.94 23.04 -1.77
C GLU A 482 6.21 22.49 -2.42
N THR A 483 7.00 21.74 -1.65
CA THR A 483 8.23 21.09 -2.11
C THR A 483 8.33 19.68 -1.58
N ILE A 484 8.74 18.74 -2.43
CA ILE A 484 9.07 17.37 -2.06
C ILE A 484 10.55 17.17 -2.37
N SER A 485 11.36 16.83 -1.36
CA SER A 485 12.79 16.57 -1.57
C SER A 485 13.16 15.18 -1.06
N GLY A 486 14.10 14.47 -1.69
CA GLY A 486 14.46 13.14 -1.23
C GLY A 486 15.26 12.30 -2.22
N ALA A 487 15.19 10.98 -2.03
CA ALA A 487 15.81 9.99 -2.89
C ALA A 487 14.90 8.76 -3.03
N MET A 488 15.08 8.04 -4.14
CA MET A 488 14.34 6.82 -4.45
C MET A 488 15.29 5.73 -4.91
N ARG A 489 15.00 4.48 -4.55
CA ARG A 489 15.67 3.29 -5.07
C ARG A 489 14.64 2.20 -5.40
N LEU A 490 14.76 1.62 -6.58
CA LEU A 490 13.97 0.47 -7.01
C LEU A 490 14.92 -0.70 -7.31
N THR A 491 14.76 -1.83 -6.60
CA THR A 491 15.61 -3.02 -6.76
C THR A 491 14.83 -4.22 -7.24
N ASP A 492 15.54 -5.14 -7.91
CA ASP A 492 15.02 -6.42 -8.42
C ASP A 492 13.74 -6.23 -9.25
N PHE A 493 13.77 -5.29 -10.20
CA PHE A 493 12.63 -4.99 -11.05
C PHE A 493 12.63 -5.90 -12.27
N ASP A 494 11.50 -6.53 -12.55
CA ASP A 494 11.32 -7.37 -13.74
C ASP A 494 9.90 -7.16 -14.32
N LEU A 495 9.85 -7.02 -15.64
CA LEU A 495 8.63 -6.81 -16.43
C LEU A 495 8.46 -7.94 -17.45
N LEU A 496 7.32 -8.62 -17.39
CA LEU A 496 6.93 -9.67 -18.32
C LEU A 496 5.88 -9.16 -19.31
N ILE A 497 6.19 -9.22 -20.60
CA ILE A 497 5.22 -8.95 -21.67
C ILE A 497 4.28 -10.15 -21.79
N ALA A 498 2.98 -9.90 -21.98
CA ALA A 498 1.98 -10.95 -22.13
C ALA A 498 2.34 -11.92 -23.28
N GLY A 499 2.34 -13.23 -22.98
CA GLY A 499 2.69 -14.28 -23.94
C GLY A 499 4.18 -14.61 -24.05
N ALA A 500 5.06 -13.89 -23.34
CA ALA A 500 6.47 -14.26 -23.23
C ALA A 500 6.70 -15.31 -22.13
N GLN A 501 7.76 -16.11 -22.27
CA GLN A 501 8.20 -17.09 -21.24
C GLN A 501 9.27 -16.53 -20.29
N GLN A 502 9.87 -15.39 -20.64
CA GLN A 502 10.96 -14.76 -19.90
C GLN A 502 10.71 -13.25 -19.82
N SER A 503 11.15 -12.63 -18.73
CA SER A 503 11.03 -11.18 -18.52
C SER A 503 11.70 -10.43 -19.67
N ALA A 504 10.98 -9.47 -20.25
CA ALA A 504 11.45 -8.74 -21.44
C ALA A 504 12.44 -7.63 -21.08
N LEU A 505 12.30 -7.12 -19.85
CA LEU A 505 13.07 -6.01 -19.32
C LEU A 505 13.17 -6.15 -17.81
N GLY A 506 14.35 -5.88 -17.25
CA GLY A 506 14.56 -5.84 -15.82
C GLY A 506 15.84 -5.11 -15.45
N TRP A 507 16.02 -4.81 -14.17
CA TRP A 507 17.27 -4.26 -13.63
C TRP A 507 17.45 -4.65 -12.17
N ASP A 508 18.72 -4.82 -11.77
CA ASP A 508 19.05 -5.14 -10.37
C ASP A 508 18.81 -3.92 -9.46
N SER A 509 19.19 -2.71 -9.91
CA SER A 509 18.93 -1.49 -9.14
C SER A 509 18.85 -0.23 -10.00
N LEU A 510 17.83 0.58 -9.74
CA LEU A 510 17.66 1.95 -10.22
C LEU A 510 17.64 2.89 -9.02
N ALA A 511 18.63 3.79 -8.90
CA ALA A 511 18.72 4.76 -7.81
C ALA A 511 18.65 6.19 -8.36
N VAL A 512 17.79 7.01 -7.77
CA VAL A 512 17.56 8.40 -8.13
C VAL A 512 17.82 9.26 -6.87
N PRO A 513 19.03 9.84 -6.72
CA PRO A 513 19.34 10.74 -5.62
C PRO A 513 18.84 12.16 -5.90
N ASP A 514 18.79 12.99 -4.85
CA ASP A 514 18.55 14.43 -4.91
C ASP A 514 17.31 14.82 -5.73
N ILE A 515 16.20 14.08 -5.57
CA ILE A 515 14.91 14.41 -6.16
C ILE A 515 14.40 15.67 -5.48
N THR A 516 14.03 16.69 -6.25
CA THR A 516 13.34 17.89 -5.77
C THR A 516 12.17 18.19 -6.69
N VAL A 517 10.96 18.23 -6.12
CA VAL A 517 9.71 18.53 -6.82
C VAL A 517 9.13 19.80 -6.23
N ALA A 518 9.19 20.91 -6.96
CA ALA A 518 8.52 22.15 -6.59
C ALA A 518 7.15 22.17 -7.28
N VAL A 519 6.11 21.80 -6.54
CA VAL A 519 4.78 21.53 -7.10
C VAL A 519 4.12 22.79 -7.68
N PRO A 520 4.11 23.96 -7.00
CA PRO A 520 3.52 25.19 -7.57
C PRO A 520 4.27 25.69 -8.81
N ALA A 521 5.58 25.42 -8.89
CA ALA A 521 6.41 25.78 -10.04
C ALA A 521 6.44 24.70 -11.14
N GLN A 522 5.75 23.56 -10.93
CA GLN A 522 5.73 22.39 -11.81
C GLN A 522 7.14 21.96 -12.24
N ARG A 523 8.09 21.97 -11.30
CA ARG A 523 9.51 21.71 -11.56
C ARG A 523 9.95 20.43 -10.88
N LEU A 524 10.58 19.54 -11.65
CA LEU A 524 11.23 18.31 -11.18
C LEU A 524 12.72 18.38 -11.48
N GLU A 525 13.53 18.26 -10.44
CA GLU A 525 14.97 18.13 -10.55
C GLU A 525 15.43 16.81 -9.93
N THR A 526 16.44 16.17 -10.51
CA THR A 526 17.08 14.97 -9.93
C THR A 526 18.59 15.07 -10.01
N GLY A 527 19.29 14.37 -9.11
CA GLY A 527 20.70 14.05 -9.26
C GLY A 527 20.97 13.06 -10.41
N VAL A 528 22.17 12.48 -10.42
CA VAL A 528 22.57 11.48 -11.42
C VAL A 528 21.86 10.15 -11.15
N ILE A 529 21.00 9.74 -12.09
CA ILE A 529 20.29 8.46 -12.04
C ILE A 529 21.30 7.34 -12.26
N SER A 530 21.33 6.35 -11.37
CA SER A 530 22.20 5.19 -11.49
C SER A 530 21.39 3.94 -11.82
N LEU A 531 21.66 3.33 -12.98
CA LEU A 531 21.04 2.11 -13.47
C LEU A 531 22.09 0.99 -13.51
N ASN A 532 21.87 -0.04 -12.69
CA ASN A 532 22.78 -1.17 -12.55
C ASN A 532 22.09 -2.48 -12.97
N GLY A 533 22.81 -3.32 -13.70
CA GLY A 533 22.32 -4.65 -14.08
C GLY A 533 21.10 -4.58 -15.00
N TYR A 534 20.97 -3.55 -15.84
CA TYR A 534 19.85 -3.46 -16.78
C TYR A 534 19.95 -4.59 -17.79
N ARG A 535 18.88 -5.36 -17.93
CA ARG A 535 18.75 -6.48 -18.86
C ARG A 535 17.53 -6.25 -19.73
N THR A 536 17.68 -6.38 -21.03
CA THR A 536 16.54 -6.37 -21.95
C THR A 536 16.75 -7.38 -23.06
N GLN A 537 15.66 -8.00 -23.49
CA GLN A 537 15.62 -8.83 -24.67
C GLN A 537 14.88 -8.09 -25.79
N LEU A 538 15.59 -7.78 -26.86
CA LEU A 538 15.03 -7.21 -28.08
C LEU A 538 14.88 -8.33 -29.10
N ARG A 539 13.64 -8.69 -29.42
CA ARG A 539 13.33 -9.81 -30.30
C ARG A 539 12.49 -9.36 -31.48
N ILE A 540 12.99 -9.58 -32.70
CA ILE A 540 12.21 -9.47 -33.93
C ILE A 540 11.52 -10.82 -34.17
N GLY A 541 10.19 -10.81 -34.21
CA GLY A 541 9.38 -12.00 -34.47
C GLY A 541 9.44 -12.47 -35.93
N GLU A 542 8.86 -13.63 -36.21
CA GLU A 542 8.70 -14.15 -37.58
C GLU A 542 7.87 -13.20 -38.47
N ASP A 543 6.99 -12.41 -37.86
CA ASP A 543 6.19 -11.36 -38.49
C ASP A 543 6.97 -10.06 -38.75
N GLY A 544 8.23 -9.99 -38.33
CA GLY A 544 9.08 -8.81 -38.44
C GLY A 544 8.78 -7.70 -37.42
N ARG A 545 7.84 -7.92 -36.48
CA ARG A 545 7.55 -6.94 -35.41
C ARG A 545 8.49 -7.15 -34.23
N LEU A 546 8.84 -6.06 -33.57
CA LEU A 546 9.67 -6.09 -32.36
C LEU A 546 8.78 -6.38 -31.14
N ASN A 547 9.23 -7.24 -30.23
CA ASN A 547 8.48 -7.62 -29.02
C ASN A 547 8.04 -6.42 -28.16
N VAL A 548 8.83 -5.35 -28.08
CA VAL A 548 8.41 -4.14 -27.34
C VAL A 548 7.23 -3.41 -27.97
N GLN A 549 7.01 -3.54 -29.29
CA GLN A 549 5.82 -2.96 -29.94
C GLN A 549 4.53 -3.71 -29.57
N THR A 550 4.65 -5.00 -29.23
CA THR A 550 3.50 -5.81 -28.78
C THR A 550 3.13 -5.59 -27.31
N ALA A 551 3.99 -4.89 -26.55
CA ALA A 551 3.76 -4.58 -25.13
C ALA A 551 2.87 -3.34 -24.93
N LEU A 552 2.82 -2.43 -25.91
CA LEU A 552 1.93 -1.27 -25.87
C LEU A 552 0.53 -1.70 -26.29
N VAL A 553 -0.49 -1.27 -25.54
CA VAL A 553 -1.87 -1.42 -26.00
C VAL A 553 -2.05 -0.45 -27.15
N GLU A 554 -2.24 -0.96 -28.38
CA GLU A 554 -2.66 -0.12 -29.50
C GLU A 554 -4.00 0.51 -29.10
N GLU A 555 -4.01 1.84 -28.92
CA GLU A 555 -5.27 2.58 -28.86
C GLU A 555 -6.02 2.23 -30.14
N GLN A 556 -7.03 1.37 -30.04
CA GLN A 556 -7.97 1.18 -31.13
C GLN A 556 -8.54 2.55 -31.39
N GLY A 557 -8.13 3.15 -32.51
CA GLY A 557 -8.55 4.47 -32.96
C GLY A 557 -10.06 4.56 -32.86
N GLY A 558 -10.51 5.17 -31.77
CA GLY A 558 -11.87 5.63 -31.64
C GLY A 558 -12.04 6.71 -32.70
N GLU A 559 -12.65 6.35 -33.82
CA GLU A 559 -13.48 7.28 -34.58
C GLU A 559 -14.63 7.70 -33.64
N GLY A 560 -14.32 8.63 -32.75
CA GLY A 560 -15.19 9.13 -31.69
C GLY A 560 -14.84 10.58 -31.38
N SER A 561 -15.67 11.48 -31.90
CA SER A 561 -15.80 12.91 -31.59
C SER A 561 -14.60 13.81 -31.89
N ASN A 562 -14.48 14.18 -33.17
CA ASN A 562 -14.27 15.58 -33.56
C ASN A 562 -15.57 16.36 -33.23
N ASP A 563 -15.78 16.76 -31.98
CA ASP A 563 -16.62 17.91 -31.57
C ASP A 563 -16.60 18.06 -30.04
N ASP A 564 -15.51 18.65 -29.52
CA ASP A 564 -15.52 19.71 -28.50
C ASP A 564 -14.06 19.99 -28.11
N SER A 565 -13.32 20.64 -29.02
CA SER A 565 -12.09 21.33 -28.64
C SER A 565 -12.50 22.66 -28.02
N ALA A 566 -13.13 22.59 -26.84
CA ALA A 566 -13.01 23.69 -25.90
C ALA A 566 -11.51 23.81 -25.60
N GLU A 567 -10.94 24.98 -25.89
CA GLU A 567 -9.63 25.40 -25.41
C GLU A 567 -9.62 25.28 -23.89
N SER A 568 -9.34 24.07 -23.40
CA SER A 568 -8.80 23.88 -22.07
C SER A 568 -7.44 24.55 -22.15
N GLU A 569 -7.28 25.68 -21.46
CA GLU A 569 -5.97 26.34 -21.29
C GLU A 569 -4.96 25.25 -20.97
N ALA A 570 -4.12 24.92 -21.95
CA ALA A 570 -3.14 23.86 -21.79
C ALA A 570 -2.25 24.28 -20.62
N ALA A 571 -2.37 23.54 -19.50
CA ALA A 571 -1.55 23.77 -18.33
C ALA A 571 -0.07 23.83 -18.77
N GLU A 572 0.69 24.79 -18.25
CA GLU A 572 2.10 24.93 -18.61
C GLU A 572 2.81 23.57 -18.38
N PRO A 573 3.68 23.16 -19.31
CA PRO A 573 4.36 21.87 -19.20
C PRO A 573 5.37 21.91 -18.05
N TRP A 574 5.54 20.76 -17.40
CA TRP A 574 6.52 20.62 -16.32
C TRP A 574 7.95 20.93 -16.77
N GLN A 575 8.69 21.64 -15.92
CA GLN A 575 10.12 21.87 -16.08
C GLN A 575 10.89 20.67 -15.53
N LEU A 576 11.63 19.96 -16.37
CA LEU A 576 12.34 18.74 -15.99
C LEU A 576 13.85 19.00 -16.08
N ALA A 577 14.60 18.64 -15.05
CA ALA A 577 16.06 18.71 -15.02
C ALA A 577 16.66 17.44 -14.40
N PHE A 578 17.28 16.61 -15.22
CA PHE A 578 17.92 15.37 -14.78
C PHE A 578 19.43 15.55 -14.75
N GLY A 579 20.08 15.24 -13.63
CA GLY A 579 21.53 15.33 -13.46
C GLY A 579 22.35 14.40 -14.37
N GLY A 580 21.70 13.48 -15.09
CA GLY A 580 22.27 12.55 -16.05
C GLY A 580 21.93 11.10 -15.71
N LEU A 581 22.42 10.17 -16.52
CA LEU A 581 22.25 8.72 -16.34
C LEU A 581 23.61 8.03 -16.31
N ALA A 582 23.87 7.21 -15.30
CA ALA A 582 25.02 6.34 -15.21
C ALA A 582 24.57 4.88 -15.35
N VAL A 583 25.11 4.17 -16.33
CA VAL A 583 24.79 2.77 -16.63
C VAL A 583 25.96 1.89 -16.21
N ARG A 584 25.70 0.75 -15.59
CA ARG A 584 26.73 -0.21 -15.15
C ARG A 584 26.26 -1.65 -15.30
N SER A 585 27.18 -2.53 -15.68
CA SER A 585 26.97 -3.99 -15.69
C SER A 585 25.70 -4.42 -16.44
N SER A 586 25.33 -3.69 -17.49
CA SER A 586 24.09 -3.90 -18.23
C SER A 586 24.31 -4.81 -19.45
N SER A 587 23.23 -5.43 -19.94
CA SER A 587 23.26 -6.30 -21.11
C SER A 587 22.02 -6.16 -21.99
N VAL A 588 22.22 -6.32 -23.29
CA VAL A 588 21.16 -6.34 -24.30
C VAL A 588 21.28 -7.64 -25.08
N ASP A 589 20.26 -8.50 -24.99
CA ASP A 589 20.13 -9.71 -25.78
C ASP A 589 19.30 -9.39 -27.02
N PHE A 590 19.90 -9.47 -28.20
CA PHE A 590 19.23 -9.22 -29.47
C PHE A 590 19.01 -10.53 -30.20
N GLU A 591 17.75 -10.77 -30.60
CA GLU A 591 17.34 -11.96 -31.34
C GLU A 591 16.49 -11.56 -32.56
N ASP A 592 16.80 -12.12 -33.73
CA ASP A 592 16.03 -11.93 -34.96
C ASP A 592 15.58 -13.28 -35.51
N ARG A 593 14.27 -13.53 -35.40
CA ARG A 593 13.58 -14.73 -35.91
C ARG A 593 12.85 -14.49 -37.23
N SER A 594 13.05 -13.33 -37.87
CA SER A 594 12.44 -13.01 -39.18
C SER A 594 13.20 -13.65 -40.37
N LEU A 595 14.34 -14.27 -40.07
CA LEU A 595 15.24 -14.91 -41.00
C LEU A 595 15.02 -16.44 -41.02
N PRO A 596 15.40 -17.14 -42.12
CA PRO A 596 15.35 -18.60 -42.17
C PRO A 596 16.25 -19.31 -41.14
N LEU A 597 17.28 -18.62 -40.66
CA LEU A 597 18.13 -19.04 -39.55
C LEU A 597 18.02 -18.00 -38.46
N ASP A 598 17.73 -18.39 -37.23
CA ASP A 598 17.68 -17.46 -36.11
C ASP A 598 19.05 -16.80 -35.91
N PHE A 599 19.05 -15.48 -35.78
CA PHE A 599 20.22 -14.72 -35.37
C PHE A 599 20.07 -14.30 -33.92
N ARG A 600 21.12 -14.48 -33.12
CA ARG A 600 21.17 -14.00 -31.74
C ARG A 600 22.56 -13.47 -31.41
N THR A 601 22.62 -12.36 -30.70
CA THR A 601 23.87 -11.79 -30.18
C THR A 601 23.64 -11.11 -28.84
N LEU A 602 24.66 -11.16 -27.98
CA LEU A 602 24.61 -10.55 -26.65
C LEU A 602 25.58 -9.38 -26.58
N VAL A 603 25.08 -8.20 -26.25
CA VAL A 603 25.93 -7.08 -25.84
C VAL A 603 25.98 -7.07 -24.32
N GLU A 604 27.13 -7.36 -23.73
CA GLU A 604 27.30 -7.46 -22.28
C GLU A 604 28.33 -6.45 -21.75
N GLY A 605 28.28 -6.22 -20.44
CA GLY A 605 29.19 -5.30 -19.75
C GLY A 605 29.01 -3.84 -20.16
N LEU A 606 27.79 -3.44 -20.53
CA LEU A 606 27.50 -2.06 -20.89
C LEU A 606 27.66 -1.15 -19.67
N GLU A 607 28.59 -0.19 -19.79
CA GLU A 607 28.88 0.80 -18.77
C GLU A 607 29.15 2.17 -19.39
N GLY A 608 28.78 3.24 -18.69
CA GLY A 608 29.04 4.60 -19.14
C GLY A 608 28.04 5.62 -18.61
N LYS A 609 27.94 6.77 -19.29
CA LYS A 609 27.17 7.92 -18.83
C LYS A 609 26.48 8.68 -19.97
N VAL A 610 25.32 9.22 -19.65
CA VAL A 610 24.60 10.25 -20.40
C VAL A 610 24.63 11.53 -19.57
N GLY A 611 24.96 12.66 -20.21
CA GLY A 611 25.02 13.97 -19.57
C GLY A 611 23.67 14.45 -19.01
N ALA A 612 23.71 15.52 -18.23
CA ALA A 612 22.51 16.14 -17.67
C ALA A 612 21.60 16.68 -18.79
N LEU A 613 20.30 16.35 -18.73
CA LEU A 613 19.30 16.73 -19.73
C LEU A 613 18.12 17.43 -19.05
N GLY A 614 17.51 18.41 -19.71
CA GLY A 614 16.34 19.09 -19.15
C GLY A 614 15.61 19.95 -20.17
N THR A 615 14.36 20.29 -19.87
CA THR A 615 13.49 21.07 -20.77
C THR A 615 13.90 22.54 -20.87
N GLU A 616 14.56 23.08 -19.84
CA GLU A 616 15.08 24.47 -19.85
C GLU A 616 16.37 24.62 -20.65
N SER A 617 17.16 23.54 -20.77
CA SER A 617 18.39 23.51 -21.53
C SER A 617 18.31 22.39 -22.56
N PRO A 618 17.57 22.60 -23.68
CA PRO A 618 17.43 21.62 -24.76
C PRO A 618 18.73 21.45 -25.58
N ALA A 619 19.88 21.80 -25.02
CA ALA A 619 21.17 21.66 -25.66
C ALA A 619 21.56 20.17 -25.79
N PRO A 620 22.35 19.81 -26.81
CA PRO A 620 22.88 18.46 -26.94
C PRO A 620 23.70 18.03 -25.72
N VAL A 621 23.45 16.82 -25.21
CA VAL A 621 24.11 16.25 -24.04
C VAL A 621 24.98 15.06 -24.47
N PRO A 622 26.21 14.91 -23.94
CA PRO A 622 27.10 13.84 -24.35
C PRO A 622 26.60 12.47 -23.88
N VAL A 623 26.78 11.47 -24.74
CA VAL A 623 26.57 10.05 -24.46
C VAL A 623 27.92 9.35 -24.63
N SER A 624 28.30 8.51 -23.67
CA SER A 624 29.48 7.65 -23.76
C SER A 624 29.18 6.33 -23.07
N LEU A 625 29.09 5.25 -23.83
CA LEU A 625 28.89 3.89 -23.34
C LEU A 625 29.95 2.96 -23.96
N THR A 626 30.39 1.98 -23.20
CA THR A 626 31.29 0.92 -23.64
C THR A 626 30.74 -0.43 -23.23
N GLY A 627 31.03 -1.47 -24.00
CA GLY A 627 30.69 -2.84 -23.67
C GLY A 627 31.41 -3.82 -24.60
N ALA A 628 30.95 -5.07 -24.65
CA ALA A 628 31.46 -6.06 -25.57
C ALA A 628 30.33 -6.89 -26.20
N VAL A 629 30.41 -7.10 -27.52
CA VAL A 629 29.58 -8.05 -28.24
C VAL A 629 30.15 -9.46 -28.04
N ASP A 630 29.28 -10.39 -27.62
CA ASP A 630 29.55 -11.79 -27.26
C ASP A 630 30.73 -11.96 -26.27
N GLY A 631 31.06 -10.91 -25.51
CA GLY A 631 32.09 -10.88 -24.47
C GLY A 631 33.52 -10.64 -24.94
N TYR A 632 33.75 -10.39 -26.23
CA TYR A 632 35.10 -10.25 -26.78
C TYR A 632 35.27 -9.14 -27.83
N ALA A 633 34.20 -8.68 -28.50
CA ALA A 633 34.32 -7.63 -29.52
C ALA A 633 33.93 -6.28 -28.91
N PRO A 634 34.89 -5.37 -28.62
CA PRO A 634 34.58 -4.10 -27.97
C PRO A 634 33.57 -3.29 -28.78
N VAL A 635 32.57 -2.76 -28.09
CA VAL A 635 31.65 -1.74 -28.61
C VAL A 635 31.83 -0.45 -27.84
N ARG A 636 31.86 0.66 -28.56
CA ARG A 636 31.87 2.01 -27.98
C ARG A 636 30.81 2.86 -28.68
N ILE A 637 29.94 3.45 -27.89
CA ILE A 637 28.88 4.35 -28.32
C ILE A 637 29.24 5.74 -27.77
N GLU A 638 29.49 6.70 -28.65
CA GLU A 638 29.85 8.06 -28.27
C GLU A 638 29.09 9.07 -29.13
N GLY A 639 28.63 10.16 -28.54
CA GLY A 639 27.93 11.18 -29.31
C GLY A 639 27.20 12.18 -28.45
N GLN A 640 26.18 12.82 -29.01
CA GLN A 640 25.33 13.76 -28.30
C GLN A 640 23.85 13.58 -28.69
N VAL A 641 22.95 13.82 -27.74
CA VAL A 641 21.49 13.76 -27.94
C VAL A 641 20.82 15.00 -27.39
N ALA A 642 19.79 15.50 -28.05
CA ALA A 642 18.98 16.64 -27.61
C ALA A 642 17.48 16.28 -27.65
N PRO A 643 16.98 15.46 -26.72
CA PRO A 643 15.61 14.92 -26.79
C PRO A 643 14.52 15.96 -26.54
N PHE A 644 14.83 17.06 -25.85
CA PHE A 644 13.89 18.14 -25.53
C PHE A 644 14.00 19.35 -26.47
N ALA A 645 14.82 19.27 -27.52
CA ALA A 645 14.85 20.29 -28.56
C ALA A 645 13.55 20.28 -29.37
N ALA A 646 13.15 21.45 -29.90
CA ALA A 646 11.93 21.58 -30.71
C ALA A 646 11.94 20.64 -31.93
N GLU A 647 13.13 20.41 -32.49
CA GLU A 647 13.41 19.32 -33.42
C GLU A 647 14.46 18.42 -32.75
N PRO A 648 14.16 17.14 -32.49
CA PRO A 648 15.12 16.21 -31.90
C PRO A 648 16.41 16.16 -32.74
N ASP A 649 17.56 16.44 -32.13
CA ASP A 649 18.89 16.29 -32.74
C ASP A 649 19.63 15.14 -32.06
N VAL A 650 20.18 14.24 -32.86
CA VAL A 650 20.94 13.07 -32.40
C VAL A 650 22.17 12.98 -33.29
N ASP A 651 23.37 12.95 -32.72
CA ASP A 651 24.63 12.64 -33.44
C ASP A 651 25.34 11.55 -32.63
N ILE A 652 25.13 10.29 -33.00
CA ILE A 652 25.65 9.13 -32.30
C ILE A 652 26.60 8.36 -33.21
N GLY A 653 27.82 8.17 -32.72
CA GLY A 653 28.80 7.24 -33.24
C GLY A 653 28.71 5.91 -32.49
N VAL A 654 28.73 4.79 -33.23
CA VAL A 654 28.87 3.45 -32.68
C VAL A 654 30.03 2.77 -33.39
N SER A 655 31.04 2.35 -32.63
CA SER A 655 32.19 1.62 -33.15
C SER A 655 32.24 0.22 -32.57
N PHE A 656 32.36 -0.76 -33.45
CA PHE A 656 32.58 -2.16 -33.12
C PHE A 656 33.94 -2.60 -33.63
N GLN A 657 34.68 -3.38 -32.84
CA GLN A 657 36.01 -3.84 -33.22
C GLN A 657 36.08 -5.37 -33.20
N GLY A 658 36.38 -5.97 -34.35
CA GLY A 658 36.68 -7.40 -34.46
C GLY A 658 35.49 -8.34 -34.22
N ILE A 659 34.27 -7.95 -34.62
CA ILE A 659 33.09 -8.83 -34.67
C ILE A 659 33.39 -10.00 -35.61
N ASP A 660 33.06 -11.23 -35.23
CA ASP A 660 33.19 -12.38 -36.13
C ASP A 660 32.04 -12.42 -37.13
N ILE A 661 32.34 -12.15 -38.39
CA ILE A 661 31.31 -12.12 -39.45
C ILE A 661 30.76 -13.50 -39.79
N ALA A 662 31.39 -14.58 -39.35
CA ALA A 662 30.82 -15.93 -39.45
C ALA A 662 29.45 -16.02 -38.73
N ARG A 663 29.28 -15.28 -37.62
CA ARG A 663 28.01 -15.17 -36.88
C ARG A 663 26.93 -14.41 -37.66
N LEU A 664 27.28 -13.66 -38.70
CA LEU A 664 26.34 -12.96 -39.59
C LEU A 664 25.85 -13.82 -40.75
N THR A 665 26.18 -15.11 -40.78
CA THR A 665 25.70 -16.07 -41.78
C THR A 665 24.17 -16.07 -41.96
N PRO A 666 23.32 -15.93 -40.92
CA PRO A 666 21.88 -15.77 -41.10
C PRO A 666 21.49 -14.64 -42.06
N TYR A 667 22.14 -13.47 -41.93
CA TYR A 667 21.90 -12.32 -42.82
C TYR A 667 22.55 -12.49 -44.18
N ALA A 668 23.81 -12.93 -44.22
CA ALA A 668 24.56 -13.11 -45.47
C ALA A 668 23.92 -14.20 -46.36
N GLY A 669 23.47 -15.30 -45.77
CA GLY A 669 22.74 -16.34 -46.48
C GLY A 669 21.43 -15.81 -47.05
N THR A 670 20.64 -15.10 -46.24
CA THR A 670 19.32 -14.57 -46.64
C THR A 670 19.39 -13.55 -47.76
N TYR A 671 20.30 -12.57 -47.67
CA TYR A 671 20.31 -11.43 -48.60
C TYR A 671 21.41 -11.50 -49.67
N ALA A 672 22.51 -12.20 -49.38
CA ALA A 672 23.64 -12.35 -50.31
C ALA A 672 23.74 -13.77 -50.90
N GLY A 673 23.00 -14.76 -50.40
CA GLY A 673 22.96 -16.12 -50.98
C GLY A 673 24.23 -16.95 -50.74
N TYR A 674 25.06 -16.58 -49.75
CA TYR A 674 26.27 -17.32 -49.38
C TYR A 674 26.47 -17.30 -47.86
N THR A 675 27.01 -18.39 -47.33
CA THR A 675 27.49 -18.46 -45.94
C THR A 675 28.86 -17.78 -45.78
N ILE A 676 29.25 -17.45 -44.55
CA ILE A 676 30.56 -16.87 -44.22
C ILE A 676 31.31 -17.84 -43.30
N ASP A 677 32.43 -18.39 -43.78
CA ASP A 677 33.21 -19.39 -43.04
C ASP A 677 34.12 -18.77 -41.98
N SER A 678 34.65 -17.57 -42.25
CA SER A 678 35.53 -16.84 -41.33
C SER A 678 35.68 -15.37 -41.71
N GLY A 679 36.14 -14.58 -40.74
CA GLY A 679 36.56 -13.20 -40.92
C GLY A 679 36.21 -12.33 -39.70
N THR A 680 36.83 -11.16 -39.63
CA THR A 680 36.54 -10.14 -38.62
C THR A 680 36.04 -8.86 -39.29
N LEU A 681 35.05 -8.22 -38.68
CA LEU A 681 34.49 -6.92 -39.08
C LEU A 681 34.73 -5.92 -37.96
N SER A 682 35.32 -4.79 -38.32
CA SER A 682 35.23 -3.57 -37.52
C SER A 682 34.30 -2.61 -38.24
N LEU A 683 33.39 -2.02 -37.50
CA LEU A 683 32.29 -1.22 -38.04
C LEU A 683 32.25 0.11 -37.30
N ASP A 684 32.49 1.20 -37.99
CA ASP A 684 32.31 2.55 -37.50
C ASP A 684 31.04 3.13 -38.12
N LEU A 685 30.03 3.32 -37.30
CA LEU A 685 28.74 3.90 -37.65
C LEU A 685 28.67 5.30 -37.07
N ARG A 686 28.23 6.28 -37.84
CA ARG A 686 27.88 7.61 -37.32
C ARG A 686 26.56 8.04 -37.90
N TYR A 687 25.56 8.21 -37.04
CA TYR A 687 24.23 8.61 -37.45
C TYR A 687 23.89 9.96 -36.84
N ARG A 688 23.54 10.90 -37.72
CA ARG A 688 23.01 12.21 -37.38
C ARG A 688 21.56 12.33 -37.83
N LEU A 689 20.67 12.65 -36.91
CA LEU A 689 19.29 13.03 -37.18
C LEU A 689 19.13 14.52 -36.93
N ALA A 690 18.77 15.28 -37.95
CA ALA A 690 18.43 16.70 -37.82
C ALA A 690 17.00 16.92 -38.34
N GLY A 691 16.04 17.03 -37.41
CA GLY A 691 14.62 17.07 -37.76
C GLY A 691 14.14 15.72 -38.29
N ASP A 692 13.67 15.68 -39.52
CA ASP A 692 13.21 14.47 -40.22
C ASP A 692 14.29 13.81 -41.09
N ARG A 693 15.47 14.44 -41.22
CA ARG A 693 16.53 13.97 -42.13
C ARG A 693 17.60 13.18 -41.38
N LEU A 694 17.73 11.90 -41.73
CA LEU A 694 18.78 11.01 -41.26
C LEU A 694 19.97 11.02 -42.22
N GLN A 695 21.16 11.28 -41.67
CA GLN A 695 22.44 11.10 -42.33
C GLN A 695 23.24 10.04 -41.56
N GLY A 696 23.69 9.01 -42.25
CA GLY A 696 24.48 7.91 -41.71
C GLY A 696 25.79 7.76 -42.49
N GLU A 697 26.90 7.67 -41.79
CA GLU A 697 28.20 7.27 -42.33
C GLU A 697 28.52 5.89 -41.79
N ASN A 698 28.73 4.91 -42.67
CA ASN A 698 28.99 3.52 -42.27
C ASN A 698 30.31 3.08 -42.89
N ARG A 699 31.34 2.90 -42.09
CA ARG A 699 32.62 2.34 -42.54
C ARG A 699 32.78 0.92 -42.00
N ALA A 700 32.92 -0.03 -42.92
CA ALA A 700 33.13 -1.44 -42.61
C ALA A 700 34.53 -1.86 -43.05
N VAL A 701 35.36 -2.28 -42.10
CA VAL A 701 36.69 -2.86 -42.33
C VAL A 701 36.62 -4.36 -42.06
N ILE A 702 36.71 -5.15 -43.12
CA ILE A 702 36.63 -6.60 -43.05
C ILE A 702 38.00 -7.22 -43.31
N SER A 703 38.46 -8.07 -42.41
CA SER A 703 39.72 -8.84 -42.53
C SER A 703 39.45 -10.34 -42.55
N GLN A 704 40.34 -11.10 -43.18
CA GLN A 704 40.32 -12.58 -43.16
C GLN A 704 38.99 -13.20 -43.66
N MET A 705 38.23 -12.47 -44.50
CA MET A 705 36.93 -12.93 -44.99
C MET A 705 37.08 -14.14 -45.92
N GLN A 706 36.36 -15.21 -45.62
CA GLN A 706 36.18 -16.36 -46.50
C GLN A 706 34.69 -16.65 -46.65
N LEU A 707 34.22 -16.74 -47.90
CA LEU A 707 32.86 -17.17 -48.21
C LEU A 707 32.80 -18.69 -48.19
N GLY A 708 31.73 -19.21 -47.62
CA GLY A 708 31.41 -20.62 -47.62
C GLY A 708 30.55 -21.06 -48.80
N GLU A 709 29.72 -22.06 -48.53
CA GLU A 709 28.80 -22.64 -49.50
C GLU A 709 27.65 -21.68 -49.88
N PRO A 710 27.10 -21.80 -51.11
CA PRO A 710 25.87 -21.11 -51.49
C PRO A 710 24.74 -21.40 -50.49
N PHE A 711 23.96 -20.38 -50.17
CA PHE A 711 22.80 -20.48 -49.29
C PHE A 711 21.54 -20.24 -50.11
N ASP A 712 20.62 -21.21 -50.07
CA ASP A 712 19.36 -21.12 -50.81
C ASP A 712 18.40 -20.17 -50.09
N SER A 713 18.09 -19.03 -50.71
CA SER A 713 17.13 -18.06 -50.17
C SER A 713 16.42 -17.29 -51.28
N ASP A 714 15.09 -17.24 -51.20
CA ASP A 714 14.23 -16.49 -52.12
C ASP A 714 14.46 -14.97 -52.06
N ARG A 715 15.10 -14.49 -50.99
CA ARG A 715 15.42 -13.06 -50.76
C ARG A 715 16.84 -12.68 -51.22
N ALA A 716 17.64 -13.65 -51.70
CA ALA A 716 19.02 -13.42 -52.09
C ALA A 716 19.14 -12.57 -53.36
N MET A 717 20.08 -11.62 -53.36
CA MET A 717 20.40 -10.82 -54.54
C MET A 717 21.27 -11.61 -55.53
N ASP A 718 20.99 -11.50 -56.83
CA ASP A 718 21.80 -12.11 -57.90
C ASP A 718 23.11 -11.31 -58.11
N LEU A 719 24.10 -11.53 -57.24
CA LEU A 719 25.37 -10.82 -57.20
C LEU A 719 26.57 -11.78 -57.37
N PRO A 720 27.57 -11.46 -58.21
CA PRO A 720 28.80 -12.25 -58.32
C PRO A 720 29.76 -11.97 -57.13
N LEU A 721 29.34 -12.32 -55.92
CA LEU A 721 30.01 -11.95 -54.65
C LEU A 721 31.46 -12.38 -54.57
N LYS A 722 31.81 -13.58 -55.06
CA LYS A 722 33.20 -14.05 -55.10
C LYS A 722 34.10 -13.11 -55.89
N LEU A 723 33.60 -12.57 -57.01
CA LEU A 723 34.32 -11.60 -57.83
C LEU A 723 34.36 -10.23 -57.14
N ALA A 724 33.24 -9.78 -56.57
CA ALA A 724 33.15 -8.49 -55.87
C ALA A 724 34.13 -8.43 -54.68
N ILE A 725 34.18 -9.49 -53.86
CA ILE A 725 35.09 -9.61 -52.72
C ILE A 725 36.55 -9.64 -53.20
N ALA A 726 36.86 -10.39 -54.27
CA ALA A 726 38.21 -10.44 -54.82
C ALA A 726 38.70 -9.08 -55.33
N LEU A 727 37.80 -8.22 -55.82
CA LEU A 727 38.12 -6.86 -56.26
C LEU A 727 38.24 -5.85 -55.12
N LEU A 728 37.50 -6.07 -54.03
CA LEU A 728 37.47 -5.18 -52.86
C LEU A 728 38.62 -5.44 -51.87
N LYS A 729 39.25 -6.62 -51.92
CA LYS A 729 40.41 -6.97 -51.06
C LYS A 729 41.67 -6.22 -51.50
N ASP A 730 42.34 -5.58 -50.54
CA ASP A 730 43.67 -4.98 -50.71
C ASP A 730 44.80 -6.04 -50.73
N SER A 731 46.06 -5.61 -50.87
CA SER A 731 47.24 -6.49 -50.85
C SER A 731 47.44 -7.28 -49.56
N ARG A 732 46.77 -6.89 -48.47
CA ARG A 732 46.77 -7.55 -47.15
C ARG A 732 45.48 -8.34 -46.91
N GLY A 733 44.64 -8.50 -47.94
CA GLY A 733 43.38 -9.21 -47.86
C GLY A 733 42.27 -8.49 -47.08
N VAL A 734 42.41 -7.17 -46.87
CA VAL A 734 41.45 -6.33 -46.12
C VAL A 734 40.49 -5.64 -47.10
N ILE A 735 39.21 -5.61 -46.75
CA ILE A 735 38.16 -4.88 -47.48
C ILE A 735 37.80 -3.66 -46.62
N ASP A 736 37.88 -2.46 -47.18
CA ASP A 736 37.50 -1.20 -46.51
C ASP A 736 36.38 -0.55 -47.32
N LEU A 737 35.19 -0.46 -46.73
CA LEU A 737 33.96 -0.03 -47.38
C LEU A 737 33.35 1.16 -46.64
N ASP A 738 33.24 2.29 -47.33
CA ASP A 738 32.49 3.45 -46.86
C ASP A 738 31.14 3.52 -47.59
N VAL A 739 30.04 3.37 -46.84
CA VAL A 739 28.67 3.37 -47.35
C VAL A 739 27.87 4.49 -46.67
N PRO A 740 27.78 5.68 -47.28
CA PRO A 740 26.90 6.73 -46.77
C PRO A 740 25.43 6.37 -46.96
N VAL A 741 24.62 6.82 -46.02
CA VAL A 741 23.18 6.61 -45.94
C VAL A 741 22.52 7.98 -45.73
N GLU A 742 21.61 8.42 -46.60
CA GLU A 742 20.87 9.69 -46.43
C GLU A 742 19.40 9.51 -46.78
N GLY A 743 18.49 9.94 -45.91
CA GLY A 743 17.05 9.78 -46.13
C GLY A 743 16.21 10.63 -45.19
N ASP A 744 14.91 10.68 -45.49
CA ASP A 744 13.87 11.20 -44.59
C ASP A 744 13.35 10.01 -43.77
N VAL A 745 13.28 10.16 -42.45
CA VAL A 745 12.83 9.10 -41.52
C VAL A 745 11.35 8.74 -41.77
N ASN A 746 10.58 9.64 -42.35
CA ASN A 746 9.16 9.44 -42.67
C ASN A 746 8.92 8.87 -44.08
N ASP A 747 9.95 8.74 -44.92
CA ASP A 747 9.85 8.16 -46.28
C ASP A 747 10.49 6.75 -46.35
N PRO A 748 9.68 5.68 -46.53
CA PRO A 748 10.16 4.29 -46.51
C PRO A 748 10.99 3.86 -47.75
N SER A 749 11.38 4.76 -48.66
CA SER A 749 11.97 4.41 -49.96
C SER A 749 13.51 4.44 -50.05
N PHE A 750 14.22 4.05 -48.99
CA PHE A 750 15.68 4.05 -48.91
C PHE A 750 16.36 3.06 -49.90
N ARG A 751 17.01 3.52 -50.97
CA ARG A 751 17.64 2.64 -52.01
C ARG A 751 19.17 2.64 -51.95
N LEU A 752 19.75 1.66 -51.24
CA LEU A 752 21.20 1.41 -51.08
C LEU A 752 21.98 1.10 -52.37
N GLY A 753 21.31 0.58 -53.41
CA GLY A 753 21.99 -0.05 -54.56
C GLY A 753 22.87 0.87 -55.44
N LYS A 754 22.65 2.20 -55.43
CA LYS A 754 23.41 3.14 -56.28
C LYS A 754 24.75 3.58 -55.68
N VAL A 755 24.94 3.42 -54.36
CA VAL A 755 26.13 3.86 -53.62
C VAL A 755 27.24 2.81 -53.70
N ILE A 756 26.88 1.52 -53.56
CA ILE A 756 27.80 0.38 -53.56
C ILE A 756 28.51 0.20 -54.92
N GLY A 757 27.80 0.37 -56.04
CA GLY A 757 28.35 0.16 -57.39
C GLY A 757 29.49 1.12 -57.78
N ARG A 758 29.64 2.25 -57.08
CA ARG A 758 30.65 3.27 -57.38
C ARG A 758 31.97 3.06 -56.61
N ALA A 759 31.92 2.33 -55.48
CA ALA A 759 33.10 1.99 -54.66
C ALA A 759 33.99 0.89 -55.28
N ILE A 760 33.40 -0.02 -56.06
CA ILE A 760 34.09 -1.18 -56.66
C ILE A 760 35.02 -0.78 -57.84
N ALA A 761 34.82 0.39 -58.45
CA ALA A 761 35.45 0.75 -59.73
C ALA A 761 36.95 1.16 -59.65
N ASN A 762 37.54 1.34 -58.46
CA ASN A 762 38.83 2.02 -58.30
C ASN A 762 40.01 1.16 -57.78
N VAL A 763 39.91 -0.17 -57.72
CA VAL A 763 41.00 -1.00 -57.15
C VAL A 763 41.61 -1.94 -58.21
N ILE A 764 42.88 -1.72 -58.58
CA ILE A 764 43.67 -2.57 -59.48
C ILE A 764 45.08 -2.89 -58.88
N VAL A 765 45.24 -4.16 -58.48
CA VAL A 765 46.29 -5.17 -58.76
C VAL A 765 47.73 -5.16 -58.14
N ASN A 766 47.98 -6.29 -57.43
CA ASN A 766 49.17 -7.15 -57.19
C ASN A 766 50.37 -6.70 -56.32
N ILE A 767 50.80 -7.59 -55.40
CA ILE A 767 52.02 -8.45 -55.50
C ILE A 767 51.97 -9.56 -54.41
N ALA A 768 52.73 -10.63 -54.68
CA ALA A 768 52.71 -11.94 -54.08
C ALA A 768 53.78 -12.21 -52.99
N THR A 769 53.64 -13.41 -52.41
CA THR A 769 54.59 -14.31 -51.70
C THR A 769 54.83 -14.10 -50.20
N ALA A 770 54.27 -15.05 -49.41
CA ALA A 770 54.47 -15.22 -47.97
C ALA A 770 55.71 -16.07 -47.64
N PRO A 771 56.38 -15.85 -46.49
CA PRO A 771 57.31 -16.83 -45.93
C PRO A 771 56.92 -17.24 -44.49
N PHE A 772 56.61 -18.52 -44.25
CA PHE A 772 56.45 -19.06 -42.89
C PHE A 772 57.41 -20.21 -42.60
N LYS A 773 58.32 -19.96 -41.63
CA LYS A 773 59.04 -20.98 -40.83
C LYS A 773 59.70 -20.40 -39.56
N LEU A 774 59.05 -19.47 -38.85
CA LEU A 774 59.72 -18.68 -37.79
C LEU A 774 59.08 -18.63 -36.40
N LEU A 775 57.92 -19.26 -36.14
CA LEU A 775 57.21 -19.06 -34.86
C LEU A 775 57.52 -20.06 -33.73
N ALA A 776 58.19 -21.17 -34.01
CA ALA A 776 58.59 -22.13 -32.98
C ALA A 776 59.77 -21.65 -32.09
N GLY A 777 60.51 -20.61 -32.49
CA GLY A 777 61.74 -20.18 -31.80
C GLY A 777 61.59 -19.12 -30.71
N LEU A 778 60.41 -18.49 -30.56
CA LEU A 778 60.23 -17.27 -29.75
C LEU A 778 59.46 -17.45 -28.43
N ALA A 779 58.86 -18.64 -28.21
CA ALA A 779 58.01 -18.95 -27.06
C ALA A 779 58.71 -19.67 -25.89
N GLY A 780 59.90 -20.26 -26.11
CA GLY A 780 60.69 -20.86 -25.02
C GLY A 780 60.12 -22.15 -24.39
N SER A 781 59.04 -22.72 -24.94
CA SER A 781 58.48 -24.03 -24.56
C SER A 781 58.52 -25.00 -25.74
N SER A 782 58.73 -26.30 -25.47
CA SER A 782 58.78 -27.38 -26.47
C SER A 782 57.41 -27.96 -26.84
N ASP A 783 56.32 -27.43 -26.29
CA ASP A 783 54.97 -27.93 -26.50
C ASP A 783 54.34 -27.36 -27.77
N ASP A 784 53.58 -28.20 -28.47
CA ASP A 784 52.79 -27.81 -29.62
C ASP A 784 51.66 -26.85 -29.21
N LEU A 785 51.78 -25.60 -29.69
CA LEU A 785 50.84 -24.51 -29.42
C LEU A 785 49.71 -24.43 -30.46
N GLN A 786 49.72 -25.27 -31.50
CA GLN A 786 48.69 -25.28 -32.55
C GLN A 786 47.40 -25.98 -32.09
N GLY A 787 47.49 -26.93 -31.15
CA GLY A 787 46.37 -27.73 -30.67
C GLY A 787 45.96 -27.46 -29.22
N LEU A 788 44.69 -27.13 -29.00
CA LEU A 788 44.04 -27.01 -27.69
C LEU A 788 42.97 -28.10 -27.55
N ALA A 789 43.15 -29.01 -26.60
CA ALA A 789 42.18 -30.06 -26.33
C ALA A 789 41.05 -29.55 -25.43
N PHE A 790 39.82 -30.00 -25.67
CA PHE A 790 38.65 -29.75 -24.83
C PHE A 790 38.04 -31.08 -24.37
N ALA A 791 37.34 -31.06 -23.23
CA ALA A 791 36.55 -32.19 -22.77
C ALA A 791 35.34 -32.43 -23.70
N PRO A 792 34.93 -33.69 -23.93
CA PRO A 792 33.83 -33.97 -24.86
C PRO A 792 32.51 -33.37 -24.37
N GLY A 793 31.76 -32.77 -25.30
CA GLY A 793 30.50 -32.06 -25.02
C GLY A 793 30.64 -30.77 -24.18
N SER A 794 31.86 -30.26 -23.98
CA SER A 794 32.12 -29.03 -23.22
C SER A 794 32.94 -28.00 -24.00
N ASP A 795 32.66 -26.73 -23.78
CA ASP A 795 33.38 -25.55 -24.27
C ASP A 795 34.28 -24.91 -23.19
N ALA A 796 34.39 -25.49 -21.99
CA ALA A 796 35.17 -24.92 -20.90
C ALA A 796 36.68 -25.08 -21.10
N LEU A 797 37.46 -24.01 -20.87
CA LEU A 797 38.92 -24.02 -20.86
C LEU A 797 39.47 -24.65 -19.57
N ASP A 798 40.30 -25.67 -19.69
CA ASP A 798 41.03 -26.24 -18.56
C ASP A 798 42.36 -25.51 -18.28
N ALA A 799 42.98 -25.78 -17.13
CA ALA A 799 44.22 -25.13 -16.73
C ALA A 799 45.40 -25.35 -17.72
N PRO A 800 45.59 -26.55 -18.31
CA PRO A 800 46.56 -26.76 -19.39
C PRO A 800 46.31 -25.92 -20.64
N ALA A 801 45.07 -25.85 -21.15
CA ALA A 801 44.71 -25.05 -22.31
C ALA A 801 44.94 -23.55 -22.05
N ALA A 802 44.56 -23.05 -20.87
CA ALA A 802 44.83 -21.68 -20.45
C ALA A 802 46.34 -21.36 -20.41
N GLY A 803 47.16 -22.27 -19.88
CA GLY A 803 48.62 -22.11 -19.87
C GLY A 803 49.26 -22.04 -21.27
N LYS A 804 48.75 -22.81 -22.24
CA LYS A 804 49.19 -22.71 -23.65
C LYS A 804 48.80 -21.37 -24.28
N LEU A 805 47.58 -20.90 -24.01
CA LEU A 805 47.11 -19.60 -24.48
C LEU A 805 47.93 -18.43 -23.92
N ASP A 806 48.44 -18.55 -22.69
CA ASP A 806 49.34 -17.55 -22.09
C ASP A 806 50.68 -17.43 -22.82
N ALA A 807 51.26 -18.58 -23.19
CA ALA A 807 52.49 -18.63 -23.97
C ALA A 807 52.29 -18.03 -25.37
N LEU A 808 51.15 -18.35 -26.01
CA LEU A 808 50.78 -17.81 -27.31
C LEU A 808 50.53 -16.30 -27.26
N ALA A 809 49.81 -15.79 -26.26
CA ALA A 809 49.57 -14.36 -26.08
C ALA A 809 50.89 -13.59 -25.92
N ASN A 810 51.84 -14.11 -25.14
CA ASN A 810 53.19 -13.53 -25.03
C ASN A 810 53.95 -13.49 -26.36
N ALA A 811 53.79 -14.51 -27.22
CA ALA A 811 54.38 -14.53 -28.56
C ALA A 811 53.71 -13.50 -29.50
N LEU A 812 52.37 -13.42 -29.48
CA LEU A 812 51.57 -12.46 -30.25
C LEU A 812 51.85 -11.01 -29.85
N GLY A 813 52.16 -10.74 -28.57
CA GLY A 813 52.58 -9.42 -28.08
C GLY A 813 53.91 -8.95 -28.67
N LYS A 814 54.87 -9.86 -28.93
CA LYS A 814 56.18 -9.54 -29.53
C LYS A 814 56.12 -9.30 -31.04
N ARG A 815 55.02 -9.69 -31.70
CA ARG A 815 54.84 -9.65 -33.16
C ARG A 815 53.44 -9.14 -33.48
N PRO A 816 53.22 -7.80 -33.51
CA PRO A 816 51.91 -7.21 -33.68
C PRO A 816 51.26 -7.49 -35.04
N GLU A 817 52.04 -7.87 -36.05
CA GLU A 817 51.55 -8.11 -37.42
C GLU A 817 50.90 -9.49 -37.63
N LEU A 818 51.09 -10.43 -36.70
CA LEU A 818 50.52 -11.78 -36.83
C LEU A 818 49.04 -11.79 -36.45
N LYS A 819 48.21 -12.42 -37.29
CA LYS A 819 46.81 -12.73 -37.00
C LYS A 819 46.66 -14.23 -36.74
N LEU A 820 45.68 -14.59 -35.94
CA LEU A 820 45.36 -15.95 -35.53
C LEU A 820 43.97 -16.32 -36.08
N LEU A 821 43.81 -17.54 -36.53
CA LEU A 821 42.52 -18.14 -36.86
C LEU A 821 42.28 -19.31 -35.92
N ALA A 822 41.24 -19.21 -35.09
CA ALA A 822 40.80 -20.28 -34.21
C ALA A 822 39.71 -21.10 -34.89
N ARG A 823 39.97 -22.39 -35.13
CA ARG A 823 39.01 -23.32 -35.72
C ARG A 823 38.60 -24.36 -34.68
N GLY A 824 37.32 -24.41 -34.37
CA GLY A 824 36.77 -25.45 -33.53
C GLY A 824 36.67 -26.77 -34.28
N VAL A 825 36.92 -27.87 -33.58
CA VAL A 825 36.79 -29.23 -34.11
C VAL A 825 36.06 -30.09 -33.10
N SER A 826 35.10 -30.86 -33.60
CA SER A 826 34.28 -31.79 -32.84
C SER A 826 34.41 -33.20 -33.41
N ASP A 827 34.27 -34.21 -32.54
CA ASP A 827 34.41 -35.63 -32.86
C ASP A 827 33.14 -36.43 -32.58
N ASP A 828 33.16 -37.74 -32.85
CA ASP A 828 32.03 -38.62 -32.59
C ASP A 828 31.73 -38.79 -31.08
N GLU A 829 32.73 -38.58 -30.21
CA GLU A 829 32.54 -38.58 -28.76
C GLU A 829 31.77 -37.35 -28.28
N ASP A 830 31.98 -36.18 -28.90
CA ASP A 830 31.14 -34.99 -28.69
C ASP A 830 29.68 -35.30 -29.04
N ALA A 831 29.45 -35.98 -30.17
CA ALA A 831 28.10 -36.36 -30.59
C ALA A 831 27.44 -37.34 -29.61
N ARG A 832 28.20 -38.26 -29.01
CA ARG A 832 27.71 -39.17 -27.98
C ARG A 832 27.33 -38.41 -26.70
N VAL A 833 28.22 -37.56 -26.19
CA VAL A 833 27.99 -36.81 -24.93
C VAL A 833 26.85 -35.79 -25.08
N LEU A 834 26.74 -35.09 -26.22
CA LEU A 834 25.62 -34.16 -26.46
C LEU A 834 24.26 -34.87 -26.47
N ARG A 835 24.21 -36.11 -26.98
CA ARG A 835 23.00 -36.92 -26.97
C ARG A 835 22.63 -37.40 -25.56
N GLU A 836 23.61 -37.75 -24.74
CA GLU A 836 23.43 -38.06 -23.32
C GLU A 836 22.90 -36.84 -22.56
N GLN A 837 23.48 -35.66 -22.78
CA GLN A 837 23.03 -34.40 -22.18
C GLN A 837 21.61 -34.03 -22.61
N ALA A 838 21.26 -34.23 -23.89
CA ALA A 838 19.90 -33.99 -24.39
C ALA A 838 18.87 -34.96 -23.76
N LEU A 839 19.24 -36.22 -23.59
CA LEU A 839 18.40 -37.19 -22.88
C LEU A 839 18.25 -36.84 -21.40
N ASP A 840 19.33 -36.45 -20.75
CA ASP A 840 19.31 -36.00 -19.35
C ASP A 840 18.40 -34.79 -19.16
N ALA A 841 18.49 -33.79 -20.05
CA ALA A 841 17.59 -32.63 -20.04
C ALA A 841 16.12 -33.03 -20.27
N ALA A 842 15.86 -34.00 -21.14
CA ALA A 842 14.52 -34.52 -21.36
C ALA A 842 13.96 -35.25 -20.11
N LEU A 843 14.79 -36.05 -19.42
CA LEU A 843 14.39 -36.73 -18.18
C LEU A 843 14.10 -35.74 -17.05
N LEU A 844 14.87 -34.65 -16.95
CA LEU A 844 14.58 -33.56 -16.01
C LEU A 844 13.28 -32.84 -16.38
N GLY A 845 13.03 -32.61 -17.66
CA GLY A 845 11.78 -32.03 -18.18
C GLY A 845 10.55 -32.92 -17.92
N ASP A 846 10.74 -34.24 -17.90
CA ASP A 846 9.71 -35.22 -17.53
C ASP A 846 9.48 -35.32 -16.00
N GLY A 847 10.20 -34.53 -15.19
CA GLY A 847 10.01 -34.40 -13.74
C GLY A 847 11.00 -35.18 -12.86
N LEU A 848 12.08 -35.74 -13.42
CA LEU A 848 13.14 -36.38 -12.62
C LEU A 848 13.91 -35.34 -11.79
N ALA A 849 14.13 -35.60 -10.50
CA ALA A 849 14.92 -34.72 -9.66
C ALA A 849 16.42 -34.73 -10.07
N PRO A 850 17.12 -33.57 -10.09
CA PRO A 850 18.54 -33.50 -10.44
C PRO A 850 19.45 -34.40 -9.60
N ALA A 851 19.12 -34.57 -8.31
CA ALA A 851 19.83 -35.46 -7.41
C ALA A 851 19.73 -36.94 -7.84
N SER A 852 18.57 -37.37 -8.33
CA SER A 852 18.32 -38.73 -8.80
C SER A 852 19.00 -38.99 -10.14
N LEU A 853 19.05 -37.99 -11.03
CA LEU A 853 19.83 -38.06 -12.27
C LEU A 853 21.34 -38.24 -11.99
N ALA A 854 21.88 -37.48 -11.04
CA ALA A 854 23.30 -37.59 -10.65
C ALA A 854 23.62 -38.91 -9.94
N ALA A 855 22.72 -39.39 -9.08
CA ALA A 855 22.91 -40.63 -8.32
C ALA A 855 22.61 -41.91 -9.13
N ARG A 856 21.94 -41.78 -10.30
CA ARG A 856 21.46 -42.90 -11.14
C ARG A 856 20.69 -43.94 -10.30
N ASP A 857 19.79 -43.45 -9.44
CA ASP A 857 19.05 -44.24 -8.46
C ASP A 857 17.81 -44.95 -9.05
N ALA A 858 16.95 -45.52 -8.20
CA ALA A 858 15.75 -46.24 -8.64
C ALA A 858 14.76 -45.36 -9.42
N ALA A 859 14.64 -44.07 -9.07
CA ALA A 859 13.76 -43.13 -9.76
C ALA A 859 14.30 -42.79 -11.15
N TRP A 860 15.63 -42.69 -11.29
CA TRP A 860 16.27 -42.58 -12.60
C TRP A 860 16.00 -43.82 -13.47
N ALA A 861 16.14 -45.02 -12.91
CA ALA A 861 15.88 -46.26 -13.64
C ALA A 861 14.42 -46.36 -14.12
N GLU A 862 13.46 -45.92 -13.31
CA GLU A 862 12.04 -45.88 -13.67
C GLU A 862 11.77 -44.85 -14.78
N ALA A 863 12.35 -43.65 -14.69
CA ALA A 863 12.19 -42.60 -15.70
C ALA A 863 12.79 -43.01 -17.06
N VAL A 864 13.96 -43.65 -17.05
CA VAL A 864 14.57 -44.21 -18.27
C VAL A 864 13.70 -45.32 -18.86
N ALA A 865 13.20 -46.25 -18.04
CA ALA A 865 12.35 -47.33 -18.52
C ALA A 865 11.02 -46.83 -19.10
N ALA A 866 10.41 -45.81 -18.48
CA ALA A 866 9.18 -45.19 -18.95
C ALA A 866 9.34 -44.56 -20.35
N ARG A 867 10.51 -43.97 -20.63
CA ARG A 867 10.82 -43.38 -21.94
C ARG A 867 11.28 -44.43 -22.97
N TYR A 868 11.89 -45.52 -22.51
CA TYR A 868 12.34 -46.65 -23.35
C TYR A 868 11.16 -47.45 -23.92
N ALA A 869 10.16 -47.76 -23.10
CA ALA A 869 9.03 -48.62 -23.44
C ALA A 869 8.24 -48.22 -24.72
N PRO A 870 7.83 -46.95 -24.92
CA PRO A 870 7.12 -46.53 -26.13
C PRO A 870 8.00 -46.43 -27.38
N ALA A 871 9.30 -46.17 -27.21
CA ALA A 871 10.24 -46.01 -28.33
C ALA A 871 10.66 -47.35 -28.98
N HIS A 872 10.53 -48.45 -28.24
CA HIS A 872 10.92 -49.81 -28.66
C HIS A 872 9.76 -50.82 -28.58
N GLY A 873 8.50 -50.32 -28.61
CA GLY A 873 7.28 -51.06 -28.26
C GLY A 873 7.24 -52.51 -28.75
N ASP A 874 6.98 -53.45 -27.82
CA ASP A 874 6.69 -54.89 -27.98
C ASP A 874 7.42 -55.64 -29.11
N ALA A 875 8.62 -55.20 -29.52
CA ALA A 875 9.38 -55.85 -30.59
C ALA A 875 10.00 -57.20 -30.18
N ASP A 876 9.89 -57.58 -28.90
CA ASP A 876 10.36 -58.85 -28.33
C ASP A 876 9.24 -59.64 -27.63
N ALA A 877 7.97 -59.50 -28.06
CA ALA A 877 6.91 -60.38 -27.57
C ALA A 877 7.08 -61.87 -27.99
N ASP A 878 8.09 -62.19 -28.82
CA ASP A 878 8.38 -63.54 -29.33
C ASP A 878 9.77 -64.07 -28.89
N THR A 879 10.46 -63.39 -27.97
CA THR A 879 11.71 -63.89 -27.36
C THR A 879 11.60 -63.88 -25.83
N ASP A 880 11.98 -64.96 -25.15
CA ASP A 880 12.12 -65.05 -23.68
C ASP A 880 13.31 -64.18 -23.15
N ALA A 881 13.61 -63.06 -23.82
CA ALA A 881 14.73 -62.18 -23.49
C ALA A 881 14.33 -61.17 -22.42
N GLU A 882 15.04 -61.19 -21.28
CA GLU A 882 14.87 -60.22 -20.20
C GLU A 882 15.21 -58.80 -20.71
N PRO A 883 14.40 -57.76 -20.39
CA PRO A 883 14.66 -56.41 -20.90
C PRO A 883 16.04 -55.93 -20.44
N PRO A 884 16.77 -55.19 -21.30
CA PRO A 884 18.10 -54.71 -20.99
C PRO A 884 18.13 -53.92 -19.68
N ALA A 885 19.24 -53.96 -18.94
CA ALA A 885 19.40 -53.19 -17.71
C ALA A 885 19.17 -51.69 -17.96
N PRO A 886 18.74 -50.90 -16.95
CA PRO A 886 18.45 -49.47 -17.12
C PRO A 886 19.59 -48.65 -17.77
N ALA A 887 20.85 -49.00 -17.50
CA ALA A 887 22.00 -48.40 -18.19
C ALA A 887 22.02 -48.66 -19.70
N ALA A 888 21.73 -49.90 -20.13
CA ALA A 888 21.65 -50.24 -21.55
C ALA A 888 20.41 -49.63 -22.23
N GLN A 889 19.30 -49.46 -21.50
CA GLN A 889 18.14 -48.72 -21.98
C GLN A 889 18.46 -47.23 -22.18
N TYR A 890 19.21 -46.64 -21.24
CA TYR A 890 19.67 -45.25 -21.32
C TYR A 890 20.61 -45.06 -22.52
N ASP A 891 21.59 -45.94 -22.71
CA ASP A 891 22.52 -45.87 -23.84
C ASP A 891 21.78 -45.97 -25.18
N ALA A 892 20.76 -46.84 -25.27
CA ALA A 892 19.93 -46.97 -26.47
C ALA A 892 19.06 -45.72 -26.73
N LEU A 893 18.47 -45.13 -25.69
CA LEU A 893 17.72 -43.88 -25.80
C LEU A 893 18.62 -42.71 -26.18
N ALA A 894 19.80 -42.59 -25.58
CA ALA A 894 20.77 -41.56 -25.89
C ALA A 894 21.22 -41.70 -27.34
N ALA A 895 21.53 -42.93 -27.78
CA ALA A 895 21.91 -43.19 -29.17
C ALA A 895 20.81 -42.75 -30.18
N ALA A 896 19.54 -42.90 -29.81
CA ALA A 896 18.37 -42.52 -30.62
C ALA A 896 17.99 -41.03 -30.55
N MET A 897 18.60 -40.23 -29.66
CA MET A 897 18.35 -38.79 -29.61
C MET A 897 18.82 -38.10 -30.89
N THR A 898 17.94 -37.34 -31.51
CA THR A 898 18.27 -36.47 -32.65
C THR A 898 18.89 -35.17 -32.13
N LEU A 899 20.14 -34.91 -32.49
CA LEU A 899 20.75 -33.61 -32.23
C LEU A 899 20.15 -32.54 -33.16
N PRO A 900 20.10 -31.28 -32.71
CA PRO A 900 19.79 -30.16 -33.60
C PRO A 900 20.67 -30.17 -34.85
N PRO A 901 20.15 -29.74 -36.02
CA PRO A 901 20.98 -29.53 -37.20
C PRO A 901 22.21 -28.70 -36.81
N ARG A 902 23.42 -29.18 -37.15
CA ARG A 902 24.69 -28.50 -36.87
C ARG A 902 25.08 -28.33 -35.38
N ALA A 903 24.52 -29.08 -34.43
CA ALA A 903 24.90 -29.00 -33.00
C ALA A 903 26.41 -29.15 -32.74
N LEU A 904 27.09 -30.00 -33.51
CA LEU A 904 28.54 -30.18 -33.45
C LEU A 904 29.33 -28.98 -33.99
N GLU A 905 28.79 -28.27 -34.98
CA GLU A 905 29.36 -27.02 -35.51
C GLU A 905 29.18 -25.89 -34.50
N THR A 906 28.04 -25.83 -33.80
CA THR A 906 27.82 -24.87 -32.71
C THR A 906 28.82 -25.08 -31.57
N LEU A 907 28.99 -26.32 -31.09
CA LEU A 907 29.97 -26.63 -30.04
C LEU A 907 31.41 -26.27 -30.46
N ALA A 908 31.78 -26.59 -31.70
CA ALA A 908 33.07 -26.22 -32.26
C ALA A 908 33.25 -24.67 -32.27
N THR A 909 32.23 -23.94 -32.71
CA THR A 909 32.24 -22.48 -32.74
C THR A 909 32.35 -21.86 -31.34
N GLU A 910 31.64 -22.41 -30.35
CA GLU A 910 31.72 -21.97 -28.95
C GLU A 910 33.12 -22.18 -28.37
N ARG A 911 33.75 -23.34 -28.61
CA ARG A 911 35.14 -23.57 -28.18
C ARG A 911 36.11 -22.56 -28.77
N ALA A 912 36.02 -22.29 -30.08
CA ALA A 912 36.84 -21.26 -30.74
C ALA A 912 36.59 -19.86 -30.15
N THR A 913 35.33 -19.58 -29.80
CA THR A 913 34.92 -18.34 -29.13
C THR A 913 35.53 -18.20 -27.75
N GLN A 914 35.54 -19.26 -26.94
CA GLN A 914 36.15 -19.25 -25.60
C GLN A 914 37.66 -18.99 -25.69
N VAL A 915 38.34 -19.56 -26.68
CA VAL A 915 39.76 -19.26 -26.96
C VAL A 915 39.96 -17.79 -27.32
N LYS A 916 39.15 -17.25 -28.23
CA LYS A 916 39.22 -15.82 -28.60
C LYS A 916 38.96 -14.92 -27.39
N ARG A 917 37.91 -15.19 -26.62
CA ARG A 917 37.55 -14.47 -25.39
C ARG A 917 38.70 -14.46 -24.38
N TYR A 918 39.36 -15.60 -24.16
CA TYR A 918 40.50 -15.67 -23.25
C TYR A 918 41.68 -14.80 -23.73
N LEU A 919 42.06 -14.89 -25.00
CA LEU A 919 43.17 -14.10 -25.57
C LEU A 919 42.90 -12.60 -25.56
N VAL A 920 41.67 -12.20 -25.89
CA VAL A 920 41.27 -10.78 -25.93
C VAL A 920 41.11 -10.22 -24.53
N THR A 921 40.22 -10.83 -23.74
CA THR A 921 39.78 -10.27 -22.45
C THR A 921 40.80 -10.52 -21.34
N SER A 922 41.41 -11.71 -21.26
CA SER A 922 42.34 -12.04 -20.16
C SER A 922 43.79 -11.64 -20.47
N ARG A 923 44.18 -11.57 -21.75
CA ARG A 923 45.57 -11.30 -22.17
C ARG A 923 45.77 -10.03 -23.00
N GLY A 924 44.70 -9.29 -23.31
CA GLY A 924 44.79 -7.96 -23.94
C GLY A 924 45.21 -7.99 -25.40
N ILE A 925 45.01 -9.10 -26.12
CA ILE A 925 45.24 -9.16 -27.56
C ILE A 925 44.09 -8.42 -28.27
N ALA A 926 44.39 -7.59 -29.28
CA ALA A 926 43.35 -6.89 -30.05
C ALA A 926 42.41 -7.88 -30.76
N ALA A 927 41.08 -7.67 -30.64
CA ALA A 927 40.06 -8.59 -31.13
C ALA A 927 40.15 -8.88 -32.65
N GLU A 928 40.53 -7.88 -33.44
CA GLU A 928 40.77 -7.98 -34.89
C GLU A 928 41.92 -8.91 -35.29
N ARG A 929 42.79 -9.28 -34.35
CA ARG A 929 43.92 -10.18 -34.59
C ARG A 929 43.59 -11.65 -34.38
N VAL A 930 42.39 -11.98 -33.91
CA VAL A 930 41.94 -13.35 -33.69
C VAL A 930 40.57 -13.53 -34.35
N ALA A 931 40.51 -14.27 -35.45
CA ALA A 931 39.27 -14.63 -36.12
C ALA A 931 38.85 -16.05 -35.71
N ILE A 932 37.55 -16.34 -35.69
CA ILE A 932 37.05 -17.72 -35.59
C ILE A 932 36.63 -18.26 -36.97
N SER A 933 36.72 -19.57 -37.15
CA SER A 933 36.28 -20.27 -38.36
C SER A 933 35.26 -21.36 -38.04
N GLY A 934 34.21 -21.44 -38.85
CA GLY A 934 33.18 -22.49 -38.80
C GLY A 934 33.36 -23.62 -39.83
N GLY A 935 34.39 -23.57 -40.68
CA GLY A 935 34.58 -24.52 -41.79
C GLY A 935 35.42 -25.76 -41.44
N ALA A 936 35.21 -26.86 -42.18
CA ALA A 936 36.01 -28.08 -42.07
C ALA A 936 37.41 -27.91 -42.72
N GLY A 937 38.48 -28.16 -41.97
CA GLY A 937 39.86 -28.09 -42.46
C GLY A 937 40.80 -29.05 -41.71
N ASP A 938 42.06 -29.12 -42.13
CA ASP A 938 43.09 -29.96 -41.48
C ASP A 938 43.21 -29.56 -40.00
N SER A 939 43.15 -30.54 -39.10
CA SER A 939 43.12 -30.32 -37.65
C SER A 939 44.39 -30.82 -36.98
N ALA A 940 44.91 -30.05 -36.01
CA ALA A 940 46.02 -30.46 -35.17
C ALA A 940 45.58 -31.31 -33.97
N VAL A 941 44.27 -31.36 -33.69
CA VAL A 941 43.66 -32.13 -32.60
C VAL A 941 42.42 -32.88 -33.07
N ASP A 942 42.20 -34.09 -32.56
CA ASP A 942 40.98 -34.84 -32.88
C ASP A 942 39.72 -34.15 -32.30
N ARG A 943 39.87 -33.41 -31.20
CA ARG A 943 38.80 -32.65 -30.52
C ARG A 943 39.34 -31.39 -29.84
N GLY A 944 38.68 -30.25 -30.07
CA GLY A 944 39.01 -28.99 -29.39
C GLY A 944 39.13 -27.81 -30.34
N VAL A 945 40.24 -27.07 -30.28
CA VAL A 945 40.51 -25.92 -31.15
C VAL A 945 41.88 -26.04 -31.78
N THR A 946 41.94 -25.92 -33.11
CA THR A 946 43.18 -25.77 -33.88
C THR A 946 43.42 -24.29 -34.15
N LEU A 947 44.66 -23.85 -33.95
CA LEU A 947 45.10 -22.47 -34.14
C LEU A 947 46.02 -22.34 -35.35
N ASP A 948 45.56 -21.63 -36.36
CA ASP A 948 46.34 -21.28 -37.55
C ASP A 948 46.85 -19.84 -37.43
N VAL A 949 48.04 -19.58 -38.00
CA VAL A 949 48.59 -18.22 -38.10
C VAL A 949 48.41 -17.73 -39.52
N ASP A 950 47.72 -16.61 -39.66
CA ASP A 950 47.50 -15.90 -40.91
C ASP A 950 48.46 -14.69 -40.93
N ALA A 951 49.38 -14.61 -41.90
CA ALA A 951 50.31 -13.47 -42.07
C ALA A 951 49.75 -12.43 -43.01
#